data_AF-A0AAN6LMN6-F1
#
_entry.id   AF-A0AAN6LMN6-F1
#
_cell.length_a   1.000
_cell.length_b   1.000
_cell.length_c   1.000
_cell.angle_alpha   90.00
_cell.angle_beta   90.00
_cell.angle_gamma   90.00
#
_symmetry.space_group_name_H-M   'P 1'
#
loop_
_entity.id
_entity.type
_entity.pdbx_description
1 polymer ?
#
loop_
_entity_poly.entity_id
_entity_poly.type
_entity_poly.pdbx_seq_one_letter_code
_entity_poly.pdbx_strand_id
1 'polypeptide(L)'
;MDYLRFALLSLILLYFFFPQSLYVKLRTRKYPLVKGKKVPNGKEYRAAVQEGTAKYPNDIFRLDTSNYETIVLPRKYVQELKSIPEEKLSSVMDLYERVLGKYTLIGTDARAHGFVNSIRTDLNKHLVHTLDPLASEARYAIEGCIGKSEEWTPIHVYAQALRMVSLLSGRIFVGKPLSRNEEWISASIQSTVDTFTGASILWRVHWLLRPIIAFFLPQIQNIHRQNKQVAKMLEPLIKERLSQMDDPSFKRPVDMLQYFLENLPKKDAQYQARLHTAINVAGIHTTSMLLTHVLYDLAAYPHHIQPLREEVREALQSSGGIIDKNFMSKLKKLDSFMRESQRFNPALVVSLTRKVIQDTRLSDGIILPKGSFIACDSWTATRDAELWEDPERFDGFRFEKLRMVPGNETKHQFVTTSPENLVKFVYDKGDAFKKATRAIQSPFLNKAAFKILDFLPTILPRSKSPDFHRAIFVSRKMLSRSETPVFVTSTTLWSHVEKIAAIALELAELGYPVTFISGRIFEKHVTQLHPNITFEPMIGLDDQLTKEERAHYLSLPTPEEQEFYLFNKVFVDSIPYQFQTYQSLFKAFQEKYGDGKPLINFHDITTTGHHVVPLGGPGISPFANVGLNIHPLTLDSDDTFPFRTFQSVGRKPHTGPDAKAIHRKAYEDVKNEPMTKALNDHWQAKLKEMGVVRKQYPDICHAFNAIPDYLLSLGVPGFEFPRSDLRPNVRYFGAFKKVGNQGHENKPHLPSWWDEVAQAKKDGKKIVAVSQGTVEINLDDLLLPTLEALQDREDILVVATSVVKEPEEVEGLVTPSNARVAKFIPYDLLLPMVDVLVSNGGYGAVQHALRIGVPMVVAGSGQDKAITNTLVEWTGAGINLESRKPGVQNIRNAVAAVLDNDGIKQKVSALSEEYGNYDLSKVLDQSVQDIVRDWEAKKRR
;
A
#
# COMPACT_ATOMS: atom_id res chain seq x y z
N MET A 1 -22.54 -21.20 -57.66
CA MET A 1 -21.14 -20.78 -57.38
C MET A 1 -21.04 -19.88 -56.14
N ASP A 2 -22.09 -19.16 -55.75
CA ASP A 2 -22.01 -18.17 -54.66
C ASP A 2 -21.94 -18.75 -53.25
N TYR A 3 -22.53 -19.93 -53.01
CA TYR A 3 -22.35 -20.66 -51.75
C TYR A 3 -20.90 -21.12 -51.53
N LEU A 4 -20.23 -21.54 -52.59
CA LEU A 4 -18.82 -21.93 -52.53
C LEU A 4 -17.94 -20.71 -52.25
N ARG A 5 -18.26 -19.55 -52.85
CA ARG A 5 -17.57 -18.28 -52.60
C ARG A 5 -17.82 -17.75 -51.19
N PHE A 6 -19.04 -17.84 -50.66
CA PHE A 6 -19.35 -17.46 -49.28
C PHE A 6 -18.70 -18.40 -48.27
N ALA A 7 -18.68 -19.70 -48.51
CA ALA A 7 -17.96 -20.67 -47.68
C ALA A 7 -16.44 -20.43 -47.75
N LEU A 8 -15.88 -20.12 -48.93
CA LEU A 8 -14.48 -19.77 -49.08
C LEU A 8 -14.17 -18.45 -48.37
N LEU A 9 -15.01 -17.41 -48.51
CA LEU A 9 -14.86 -16.15 -47.80
C LEU A 9 -14.98 -16.35 -46.29
N SER A 10 -15.90 -17.20 -45.83
CA SER A 10 -16.09 -17.52 -44.41
C SER A 10 -14.92 -18.33 -43.87
N LEU A 11 -14.32 -19.23 -44.66
CA LEU A 11 -13.11 -19.97 -44.32
C LEU A 11 -11.85 -19.09 -44.38
N ILE A 12 -11.79 -18.12 -45.29
CA ILE A 12 -10.74 -17.10 -45.38
C ILE A 12 -10.88 -16.15 -44.18
N LEU A 13 -12.08 -15.67 -43.87
CA LEU A 13 -12.38 -14.88 -42.67
C LEU A 13 -12.09 -15.71 -41.42
N LEU A 14 -12.48 -16.98 -41.35
CA LEU A 14 -12.08 -17.87 -40.25
C LEU A 14 -10.57 -18.04 -40.22
N TYR A 15 -9.84 -18.15 -41.33
CA TYR A 15 -8.38 -18.31 -41.33
C TYR A 15 -7.63 -17.03 -40.96
N PHE A 16 -8.11 -15.87 -41.39
CA PHE A 16 -7.53 -14.55 -41.08
C PHE A 16 -8.00 -14.00 -39.72
N PHE A 17 -9.17 -14.41 -39.22
CA PHE A 17 -9.75 -14.00 -37.94
C PHE A 17 -9.73 -15.10 -36.87
N PHE A 18 -9.30 -16.34 -37.15
CA PHE A 18 -8.99 -17.32 -36.10
C PHE A 18 -7.81 -16.75 -35.33
N PRO A 19 -7.95 -16.45 -34.04
CA PRO A 19 -6.83 -15.98 -33.28
C PRO A 19 -5.80 -17.11 -33.24
N GLN A 20 -4.58 -16.84 -33.71
CA GLN A 20 -3.47 -17.79 -33.56
C GLN A 20 -3.32 -18.24 -32.08
N SER A 21 -3.72 -17.39 -31.14
CA SER A 21 -3.83 -17.72 -29.71
C SER A 21 -4.86 -18.80 -29.36
N LEU A 22 -5.98 -18.89 -30.09
CA LEU A 22 -6.99 -19.94 -29.91
C LEU A 22 -6.49 -21.28 -30.45
N TYR A 23 -5.81 -21.27 -31.60
CA TYR A 23 -5.13 -22.44 -32.15
C TYR A 23 -4.04 -22.98 -31.22
N VAL A 24 -3.21 -22.10 -30.65
CA VAL A 24 -2.20 -22.47 -29.65
C VAL A 24 -2.88 -23.07 -28.42
N LYS A 25 -3.92 -22.42 -27.87
CA LYS A 25 -4.67 -22.93 -26.70
C LYS A 25 -5.21 -24.34 -26.93
N LEU A 26 -5.72 -24.66 -28.12
CA LEU A 26 -6.19 -26.01 -28.43
C LEU A 26 -5.06 -27.04 -28.41
N ARG A 27 -3.88 -26.69 -28.94
CA ARG A 27 -2.70 -27.58 -28.98
C ARG A 27 -2.00 -27.74 -27.63
N THR A 28 -2.15 -26.78 -26.73
CA THR A 28 -1.54 -26.81 -25.39
C THR A 28 -2.46 -27.43 -24.33
N ARG A 29 -3.77 -27.61 -24.58
CA ARG A 29 -4.73 -28.25 -23.65
C ARG A 29 -4.31 -29.61 -23.09
N LYS A 30 -3.48 -30.36 -23.83
CA LYS A 30 -2.92 -31.65 -23.39
C LYS A 30 -1.99 -31.53 -22.18
N TYR A 31 -1.50 -30.33 -21.86
CA TYR A 31 -0.64 -30.08 -20.72
C TYR A 31 -1.46 -29.59 -19.52
N PRO A 32 -1.19 -30.09 -18.29
CA PRO A 32 -1.94 -29.72 -17.09
C PRO A 32 -1.96 -28.21 -16.88
N LEU A 33 -3.14 -27.67 -16.55
CA LEU A 33 -3.31 -26.25 -16.24
C LEU A 33 -3.26 -26.03 -14.73
N VAL A 34 -2.35 -25.19 -14.28
CA VAL A 34 -2.32 -24.68 -12.91
C VAL A 34 -2.95 -23.29 -12.95
N LYS A 35 -4.14 -23.16 -12.35
CA LYS A 35 -4.90 -21.91 -12.30
C LYS A 35 -4.36 -21.07 -11.15
N GLY A 36 -3.83 -19.87 -11.43
CA GLY A 36 -3.67 -18.86 -10.39
C GLY A 36 -5.06 -18.43 -9.89
N LYS A 37 -5.25 -18.24 -8.57
CA LYS A 37 -6.46 -17.57 -8.07
C LYS A 37 -6.38 -16.09 -8.50
N LYS A 38 -7.53 -15.49 -8.79
CA LYS A 38 -7.59 -14.14 -9.37
C LYS A 38 -7.25 -13.09 -8.31
N VAL A 39 -6.00 -12.63 -8.25
CA VAL A 39 -5.58 -11.43 -7.48
C VAL A 39 -4.65 -10.55 -8.33
N PRO A 40 -4.77 -9.21 -8.32
CA PRO A 40 -3.82 -8.31 -8.98
C PRO A 40 -2.45 -8.32 -8.26
N ASN A 41 -1.34 -8.21 -9.00
CA ASN A 41 0.03 -7.90 -8.51
C ASN A 41 0.98 -9.05 -8.10
N GLY A 42 1.11 -10.11 -8.92
CA GLY A 42 2.34 -10.95 -8.97
C GLY A 42 2.63 -11.90 -7.80
N LYS A 43 2.02 -11.70 -6.62
CA LYS A 43 2.19 -12.56 -5.43
C LYS A 43 1.72 -14.00 -5.66
N GLU A 44 0.73 -14.22 -6.53
CA GLU A 44 0.30 -15.58 -6.88
C GLU A 44 1.08 -16.22 -8.03
N TYR A 45 1.80 -15.47 -8.88
CA TYR A 45 2.57 -16.09 -9.97
C TYR A 45 3.70 -16.98 -9.43
N ARG A 46 4.33 -16.54 -8.32
CA ARG A 46 5.26 -17.36 -7.53
C ARG A 46 4.58 -18.61 -6.97
N ALA A 47 3.43 -18.45 -6.32
CA ALA A 47 2.69 -19.57 -5.72
C ALA A 47 2.24 -20.60 -6.77
N ALA A 48 1.80 -20.15 -7.95
CA ALA A 48 1.40 -21.01 -9.05
C ALA A 48 2.57 -21.79 -9.67
N VAL A 49 3.76 -21.16 -9.79
CA VAL A 49 5.00 -21.88 -10.18
C VAL A 49 5.34 -22.93 -9.12
N GLN A 50 5.31 -22.58 -7.83
CA GLN A 50 5.59 -23.52 -6.74
C GLN A 50 4.61 -24.69 -6.70
N GLU A 51 3.30 -24.41 -6.82
CA GLU A 51 2.26 -25.44 -6.87
C GLU A 51 2.41 -26.34 -8.09
N GLY A 52 2.67 -25.76 -9.26
CA GLY A 52 2.87 -26.49 -10.50
C GLY A 52 4.09 -27.41 -10.43
N THR A 53 5.21 -26.90 -9.93
CA THR A 53 6.42 -27.71 -9.76
C THR A 53 6.25 -28.78 -8.68
N ALA A 54 5.52 -28.50 -7.59
CA ALA A 54 5.22 -29.51 -6.57
C ALA A 54 4.32 -30.64 -7.10
N LYS A 55 3.33 -30.31 -7.96
CA LYS A 55 2.42 -31.30 -8.58
C LYS A 55 3.05 -32.05 -9.76
N TYR A 56 3.92 -31.38 -10.51
CA TYR A 56 4.51 -31.88 -11.77
C TYR A 56 6.04 -31.67 -11.77
N PRO A 57 6.80 -32.30 -10.86
CA PRO A 57 8.24 -32.01 -10.69
C PRO A 57 9.10 -32.36 -11.90
N ASN A 58 8.70 -33.40 -12.65
CA ASN A 58 9.42 -33.90 -13.84
C ASN A 58 8.66 -33.72 -15.15
N ASP A 59 7.49 -33.09 -15.10
CA ASP A 59 6.59 -32.92 -16.24
C ASP A 59 6.36 -31.45 -16.56
N ILE A 60 5.91 -31.19 -17.79
CA ILE A 60 5.57 -29.84 -18.23
C ILE A 60 4.14 -29.48 -17.81
N PHE A 61 3.94 -28.24 -17.38
CA PHE A 61 2.62 -27.71 -17.02
C PHE A 61 2.42 -26.32 -17.60
N ARG A 62 1.17 -25.83 -17.58
CA ARG A 62 0.79 -24.52 -18.09
C ARG A 62 0.37 -23.62 -16.94
N LEU A 63 0.82 -22.38 -17.00
CA LEU A 63 0.36 -21.31 -16.13
C LEU A 63 -0.64 -20.43 -16.87
N ASP A 64 -1.84 -20.33 -16.31
CA ASP A 64 -2.85 -19.36 -16.73
C ASP A 64 -2.53 -18.01 -16.05
N THR A 65 -1.60 -17.25 -16.63
CA THR A 65 -1.37 -15.88 -16.17
C THR A 65 -2.45 -14.98 -16.75
N SER A 66 -2.86 -13.96 -16.00
CA SER A 66 -3.89 -12.99 -16.39
C SER A 66 -3.62 -12.29 -17.73
N ASN A 67 -2.39 -12.36 -18.25
CA ASN A 67 -1.96 -11.69 -19.46
C ASN A 67 -1.69 -12.66 -20.62
N TYR A 68 -1.06 -13.82 -20.41
CA TYR A 68 -0.72 -14.81 -21.46
C TYR A 68 -0.41 -16.20 -20.86
N GLU A 69 -0.76 -17.27 -21.58
CA GLU A 69 -0.45 -18.64 -21.14
C GLU A 69 1.04 -18.94 -21.38
N THR A 70 1.73 -19.49 -20.37
CA THR A 70 3.14 -19.92 -20.48
C THR A 70 3.27 -21.38 -20.07
N ILE A 71 3.97 -22.18 -20.89
CA ILE A 71 4.34 -23.56 -20.59
C ILE A 71 5.64 -23.52 -19.76
N VAL A 72 5.59 -24.09 -18.55
CA VAL A 72 6.75 -24.22 -17.68
C VAL A 72 7.37 -25.59 -17.89
N LEU A 73 8.67 -25.61 -18.18
CA LEU A 73 9.45 -26.81 -18.35
C LEU A 73 10.32 -27.09 -17.11
N PRO A 74 10.44 -28.37 -16.71
CA PRO A 74 11.33 -28.76 -15.63
C PRO A 74 12.80 -28.62 -16.04
N ARG A 75 13.67 -28.58 -15.03
CA ARG A 75 15.09 -28.27 -15.16
C ARG A 75 15.86 -29.21 -16.12
N LYS A 76 15.44 -30.48 -16.27
CA LYS A 76 16.09 -31.45 -17.16
C LYS A 76 16.20 -30.97 -18.62
N TYR A 77 15.26 -30.16 -19.10
CA TYR A 77 15.28 -29.64 -20.48
C TYR A 77 16.17 -28.41 -20.67
N VAL A 78 16.76 -27.84 -19.60
CA VAL A 78 17.51 -26.59 -19.71
C VAL A 78 18.63 -26.67 -20.74
N GLN A 79 19.43 -27.75 -20.74
CA GLN A 79 20.53 -27.88 -21.69
C GLN A 79 20.03 -28.09 -23.12
N GLU A 80 18.94 -28.85 -23.28
CA GLU A 80 18.31 -29.09 -24.57
C GLU A 80 17.70 -27.81 -25.15
N LEU A 81 16.94 -27.04 -24.37
CA LEU A 81 16.38 -25.75 -24.76
C LEU A 81 17.47 -24.76 -25.15
N LYS A 82 18.55 -24.74 -24.37
CA LYS A 82 19.76 -23.98 -24.69
C LYS A 82 20.48 -24.46 -25.92
N SER A 83 20.18 -25.65 -26.46
CA SER A 83 20.82 -26.21 -27.64
C SER A 83 20.05 -25.94 -28.94
N ILE A 84 18.80 -25.50 -28.86
CA ILE A 84 17.93 -25.29 -30.02
C ILE A 84 18.14 -23.88 -30.63
N PRO A 85 18.24 -23.72 -31.96
CA PRO A 85 18.46 -22.42 -32.62
C PRO A 85 17.33 -21.39 -32.46
N GLU A 86 17.64 -20.09 -32.58
CA GLU A 86 16.67 -18.96 -32.50
C GLU A 86 15.54 -19.07 -33.54
N GLU A 87 15.80 -19.67 -34.70
CA GLU A 87 14.82 -19.87 -35.76
C GLU A 87 13.69 -20.84 -35.35
N LYS A 88 13.93 -21.65 -34.32
CA LYS A 88 12.96 -22.57 -33.73
C LYS A 88 12.43 -22.07 -32.39
N LEU A 89 13.31 -21.61 -31.49
CA LEU A 89 12.96 -21.05 -30.18
C LEU A 89 13.54 -19.66 -30.04
N SER A 90 12.74 -18.62 -30.26
CA SER A 90 13.25 -17.25 -30.28
C SER A 90 13.06 -16.52 -28.95
N SER A 91 14.15 -15.90 -28.51
CA SER A 91 14.21 -15.03 -27.34
C SER A 91 13.73 -13.61 -27.68
N VAL A 92 14.07 -13.12 -28.87
CA VAL A 92 13.71 -11.78 -29.34
C VAL A 92 12.21 -11.68 -29.62
N MET A 93 11.64 -12.72 -30.22
CA MET A 93 10.20 -12.78 -30.48
C MET A 93 9.39 -12.95 -29.20
N ASP A 94 9.93 -13.64 -28.20
CA ASP A 94 9.34 -13.73 -26.86
C ASP A 94 9.15 -12.34 -26.24
N LEU A 95 10.23 -11.54 -26.20
CA LEU A 95 10.18 -10.18 -25.69
C LEU A 95 9.20 -9.33 -26.49
N TYR A 96 9.32 -9.31 -27.83
CA TYR A 96 8.48 -8.52 -28.72
C TYR A 96 6.99 -8.79 -28.50
N GLU A 97 6.57 -10.05 -28.42
CA GLU A 97 5.16 -10.37 -28.24
C GLU A 97 4.68 -10.11 -26.81
N ARG A 98 5.47 -10.44 -25.78
CA ARG A 98 5.07 -10.24 -24.37
C ARG A 98 4.85 -8.77 -24.03
N VAL A 99 5.64 -7.87 -24.59
CA VAL A 99 5.48 -6.41 -24.38
C VAL A 99 4.62 -5.76 -25.46
N LEU A 100 3.99 -6.56 -26.34
CA LEU A 100 3.17 -6.08 -27.44
C LEU A 100 3.89 -5.02 -28.28
N GLY A 101 5.11 -5.33 -28.72
CA GLY A 101 6.04 -4.45 -29.43
C GLY A 101 5.46 -3.72 -30.64
N LYS A 102 4.39 -4.25 -31.26
CA LYS A 102 3.61 -3.54 -32.28
C LYS A 102 3.10 -2.18 -31.79
N TYR A 103 2.71 -2.07 -30.53
CA TYR A 103 2.19 -0.86 -29.91
C TYR A 103 3.26 -0.12 -29.12
N THR A 104 4.10 -0.85 -28.37
CA THR A 104 5.14 -0.27 -27.49
C THR A 104 6.44 0.07 -28.21
N LEU A 105 6.56 -0.22 -29.51
CA LEU A 105 7.77 -0.02 -30.33
C LEU A 105 8.99 -0.87 -29.94
N ILE A 106 9.00 -1.50 -28.76
CA ILE A 106 10.08 -2.38 -28.31
C ILE A 106 10.17 -3.63 -29.19
N GLY A 107 11.37 -3.98 -29.63
CA GLY A 107 11.59 -5.17 -30.46
C GLY A 107 11.19 -4.99 -31.93
N THR A 108 10.66 -3.83 -32.35
CA THR A 108 10.24 -3.60 -33.74
C THR A 108 11.42 -3.69 -34.70
N ASP A 109 12.48 -2.91 -34.43
CA ASP A 109 13.72 -2.83 -35.20
C ASP A 109 14.88 -3.63 -34.57
N ALA A 110 14.78 -3.99 -33.29
CA ALA A 110 15.77 -4.86 -32.63
C ALA A 110 15.77 -6.30 -33.18
N ARG A 111 14.82 -6.62 -34.08
CA ARG A 111 14.80 -7.83 -34.94
C ARG A 111 15.78 -7.74 -36.11
N ALA A 112 16.34 -6.57 -36.42
CA ALA A 112 17.32 -6.42 -37.49
C ALA A 112 18.56 -7.28 -37.18
N HIS A 113 18.94 -8.14 -38.13
CA HIS A 113 20.19 -8.89 -38.08
C HIS A 113 21.34 -7.89 -37.87
N GLY A 114 21.95 -7.90 -36.68
CA GLY A 114 23.04 -6.99 -36.33
C GLY A 114 22.91 -6.34 -34.96
N PHE A 115 21.72 -5.93 -34.51
CA PHE A 115 21.56 -5.13 -33.27
C PHE A 115 22.20 -5.82 -32.05
N VAL A 116 21.85 -7.08 -31.88
CA VAL A 116 22.39 -7.97 -30.86
C VAL A 116 23.90 -8.21 -31.04
N ASN A 117 24.37 -8.33 -32.28
CA ASN A 117 25.79 -8.58 -32.59
C ASN A 117 26.68 -7.37 -32.30
N SER A 118 26.21 -6.14 -32.56
CA SER A 118 26.91 -4.90 -32.24
C SER A 118 27.09 -4.76 -30.73
N ILE A 119 26.00 -4.95 -29.98
CA ILE A 119 26.06 -4.98 -28.52
C ILE A 119 27.07 -6.03 -28.02
N ARG A 120 27.08 -7.24 -28.59
CA ARG A 120 28.04 -8.29 -28.20
C ARG A 120 29.48 -7.86 -28.42
N THR A 121 29.76 -7.39 -29.62
CA THR A 121 31.11 -7.32 -30.16
C THR A 121 31.77 -6.05 -29.68
N ASP A 122 31.06 -4.92 -29.73
CA ASP A 122 31.65 -3.61 -29.50
C ASP A 122 31.69 -3.29 -28.01
N LEU A 123 30.62 -3.59 -27.27
CA LEU A 123 30.59 -3.32 -25.83
C LEU A 123 31.61 -4.15 -25.04
N ASN A 124 31.85 -5.41 -25.42
CA ASN A 124 32.89 -6.24 -24.79
C ASN A 124 34.31 -5.78 -25.15
N LYS A 125 34.56 -5.44 -26.43
CA LYS A 125 35.89 -4.99 -26.89
C LYS A 125 36.33 -3.71 -26.20
N HIS A 126 35.40 -2.80 -25.96
CA HIS A 126 35.72 -1.47 -25.42
C HIS A 126 35.42 -1.31 -23.92
N LEU A 127 35.02 -2.40 -23.26
CA LEU A 127 34.70 -2.44 -21.84
C LEU A 127 35.81 -1.90 -20.93
N VAL A 128 37.09 -2.11 -21.29
CA VAL A 128 38.24 -1.63 -20.52
C VAL A 128 38.33 -0.10 -20.57
N HIS A 129 38.02 0.50 -21.72
CA HIS A 129 38.06 1.95 -21.94
C HIS A 129 36.86 2.69 -21.32
N THR A 130 35.78 1.98 -20.99
CA THR A 130 34.59 2.57 -20.34
C THR A 130 34.68 2.64 -18.81
N LEU A 131 35.68 2.00 -18.19
CA LEU A 131 35.77 1.84 -16.74
C LEU A 131 35.96 3.12 -15.95
N ASP A 132 36.99 3.89 -16.28
CA ASP A 132 37.28 5.15 -15.59
C ASP A 132 36.19 6.21 -15.81
N PRO A 133 35.64 6.38 -17.04
CA PRO A 133 34.49 7.24 -17.24
C PRO A 133 33.28 6.85 -16.39
N LEU A 134 32.99 5.55 -16.24
CA LEU A 134 31.89 5.07 -15.41
C LEU A 134 32.11 5.32 -13.92
N ALA A 135 33.36 5.21 -13.44
CA ALA A 135 33.69 5.52 -12.05
C ALA A 135 33.36 6.98 -11.71
N SER A 136 33.76 7.91 -12.59
CA SER A 136 33.46 9.34 -12.42
C SER A 136 31.97 9.64 -12.50
N GLU A 137 31.25 8.93 -13.38
CA GLU A 137 29.81 9.11 -13.55
C GLU A 137 29.01 8.50 -12.39
N ALA A 138 29.48 7.40 -11.79
CA ALA A 138 28.89 6.81 -10.60
C ALA A 138 28.96 7.76 -9.41
N ARG A 139 30.12 8.41 -9.20
CA ARG A 139 30.26 9.43 -8.15
C ARG A 139 29.27 10.58 -8.35
N TYR A 140 29.19 11.11 -9.58
CA TYR A 140 28.24 12.16 -9.94
C TYR A 140 26.78 11.73 -9.69
N ALA A 141 26.42 10.49 -10.08
CA ALA A 141 25.09 9.95 -9.87
C ALA A 141 24.74 9.79 -8.39
N ILE A 142 25.67 9.31 -7.55
CA ILE A 142 25.47 9.15 -6.11
C ILE A 142 25.31 10.51 -5.44
N GLU A 143 26.22 11.45 -5.71
CA GLU A 143 26.16 12.80 -5.15
C GLU A 143 24.86 13.53 -5.56
N GLY A 144 24.40 13.35 -6.81
CA GLY A 144 23.19 13.99 -7.30
C GLY A 144 21.88 13.31 -6.87
N CYS A 145 21.89 12.00 -6.57
CA CYS A 145 20.68 11.26 -6.18
C CYS A 145 20.53 11.12 -4.66
N ILE A 146 21.63 10.93 -3.93
CA ILE A 146 21.66 10.62 -2.50
C ILE A 146 22.23 11.80 -1.68
N GLY A 147 23.05 12.67 -2.30
CA GLY A 147 23.70 13.78 -1.60
C GLY A 147 24.91 13.35 -0.76
N LYS A 148 25.49 14.29 0.00
CA LYS A 148 26.62 14.03 0.91
C LYS A 148 26.20 13.61 2.34
N SER A 149 24.88 13.60 2.61
CA SER A 149 24.19 13.23 3.86
C SER A 149 25.04 13.30 5.13
N GLU A 150 25.17 14.50 5.72
CA GLU A 150 25.79 14.70 7.03
C GLU A 150 24.86 14.25 8.17
N GLU A 151 23.55 14.22 7.91
CA GLU A 151 22.48 13.76 8.81
C GLU A 151 21.65 12.61 8.19
N TRP A 152 20.82 11.92 8.98
CA TRP A 152 19.97 10.82 8.49
C TRP A 152 18.84 11.35 7.60
N THR A 153 18.71 10.82 6.38
CA THR A 153 17.67 11.23 5.41
C THR A 153 16.96 10.01 4.83
N PRO A 154 15.62 9.95 4.85
CA PRO A 154 14.87 8.86 4.23
C PRO A 154 14.88 9.00 2.70
N ILE A 155 15.13 7.89 1.99
CA ILE A 155 15.14 7.86 0.52
C ILE A 155 14.30 6.71 -0.04
N HIS A 156 13.67 6.93 -1.19
CA HIS A 156 13.01 5.88 -1.95
C HIS A 156 14.04 5.13 -2.82
N VAL A 157 14.62 4.06 -2.27
CA VAL A 157 15.78 3.32 -2.84
C VAL A 157 15.57 2.97 -4.32
N TYR A 158 14.42 2.43 -4.71
CA TYR A 158 14.17 2.03 -6.10
C TYR A 158 14.16 3.21 -7.08
N ALA A 159 13.61 4.36 -6.67
CA ALA A 159 13.56 5.56 -7.51
C ALA A 159 14.96 6.14 -7.71
N GLN A 160 15.76 6.18 -6.63
CA GLN A 160 17.15 6.62 -6.71
C GLN A 160 18.01 5.64 -7.52
N ALA A 161 17.80 4.33 -7.36
CA ALA A 161 18.45 3.30 -8.17
C ALA A 161 18.10 3.43 -9.66
N LEU A 162 16.85 3.73 -10.02
CA LEU A 162 16.45 3.99 -11.41
C LEU A 162 17.20 5.19 -12.00
N ARG A 163 17.27 6.30 -11.25
CA ARG A 163 17.96 7.51 -11.73
C ARG A 163 19.48 7.32 -11.84
N MET A 164 20.12 6.71 -10.83
CA MET A 164 21.56 6.43 -10.86
C MET A 164 21.95 5.53 -12.03
N VAL A 165 21.18 4.47 -12.25
CA VAL A 165 21.42 3.53 -13.37
C VAL A 165 21.15 4.19 -14.72
N SER A 166 20.14 5.05 -14.84
CA SER A 166 19.87 5.80 -16.07
C SER A 166 21.06 6.69 -16.48
N LEU A 167 21.65 7.41 -15.51
CA LEU A 167 22.86 8.23 -15.74
C LEU A 167 24.05 7.39 -16.21
N LEU A 168 24.31 6.26 -15.53
CA LEU A 168 25.40 5.34 -15.88
C LEU A 168 25.19 4.67 -17.24
N SER A 169 23.96 4.25 -17.54
CA SER A 169 23.58 3.64 -18.82
C SER A 169 23.69 4.66 -19.96
N GLY A 170 23.20 5.88 -19.74
CA GLY A 170 23.27 6.97 -20.71
C GLY A 170 24.72 7.29 -21.10
N ARG A 171 25.67 7.23 -20.15
CA ARG A 171 27.09 7.47 -20.44
C ARG A 171 27.67 6.48 -21.47
N ILE A 172 27.19 5.23 -21.47
CA ILE A 172 27.62 4.18 -22.41
C ILE A 172 26.80 4.22 -23.69
N PHE A 173 25.52 4.57 -23.58
CA PHE A 173 24.62 4.49 -24.72
C PHE A 173 24.79 5.68 -25.66
N VAL A 174 24.84 6.90 -25.13
CA VAL A 174 24.86 8.14 -25.95
C VAL A 174 26.02 9.08 -25.65
N GLY A 175 26.77 8.83 -24.57
CA GLY A 175 27.88 9.70 -24.18
C GLY A 175 27.44 11.07 -23.67
N LYS A 176 28.41 11.96 -23.41
CA LYS A 176 28.15 13.35 -22.99
C LYS A 176 28.03 14.26 -24.21
N PRO A 177 27.23 15.35 -24.16
CA PRO A 177 26.50 15.84 -22.99
C PRO A 177 25.12 15.18 -22.76
N LEU A 178 24.60 14.44 -23.75
CA LEU A 178 23.21 13.96 -23.75
C LEU A 178 22.89 13.03 -22.56
N SER A 179 23.85 12.24 -22.08
CA SER A 179 23.65 11.34 -20.93
C SER A 179 23.23 12.04 -19.63
N ARG A 180 23.52 13.34 -19.48
CA ARG A 180 23.14 14.16 -18.31
C ARG A 180 21.97 15.09 -18.58
N ASN A 181 21.39 15.07 -19.77
CA ASN A 181 20.22 15.85 -20.09
C ASN A 181 19.00 15.25 -19.38
N GLU A 182 18.26 16.08 -18.62
CA GLU A 182 17.12 15.61 -17.83
C GLU A 182 15.95 15.10 -18.70
N GLU A 183 15.78 15.63 -19.92
CA GLU A 183 14.77 15.11 -20.86
C GLU A 183 15.14 13.69 -21.32
N TRP A 184 16.43 13.44 -21.60
CA TRP A 184 16.92 12.09 -21.93
C TRP A 184 16.73 11.12 -20.76
N ILE A 185 17.10 11.52 -19.55
CA ILE A 185 16.98 10.68 -18.34
C ILE A 185 15.52 10.34 -18.09
N SER A 186 14.65 11.36 -18.12
CA SER A 186 13.20 11.20 -17.90
C SER A 186 12.57 10.32 -18.96
N ALA A 187 12.89 10.52 -20.25
CA ALA A 187 12.40 9.67 -21.34
C ALA A 187 12.89 8.22 -21.19
N SER A 188 14.14 7.99 -20.77
CA SER A 188 14.71 6.65 -20.60
C SER A 188 14.06 5.88 -19.44
N ILE A 189 13.73 6.56 -18.34
CA ILE A 189 13.03 5.96 -17.19
C ILE A 189 11.56 5.71 -17.54
N GLN A 190 10.86 6.73 -18.02
CA GLN A 190 9.41 6.68 -18.24
C GLN A 190 9.02 5.72 -19.37
N SER A 191 9.79 5.69 -20.47
CA SER A 191 9.53 4.76 -21.59
C SER A 191 9.49 3.31 -21.16
N THR A 192 10.26 2.94 -20.15
CA THR A 192 10.27 1.58 -19.64
C THR A 192 9.07 1.30 -18.73
N VAL A 193 8.68 2.24 -17.87
CA VAL A 193 7.47 2.13 -17.04
C VAL A 193 6.21 2.02 -17.91
N ASP A 194 6.10 2.89 -18.91
CA ASP A 194 4.97 2.93 -19.83
C ASP A 194 4.89 1.64 -20.67
N THR A 195 6.03 1.05 -21.07
CA THR A 195 6.08 -0.20 -21.83
C THR A 195 5.40 -1.35 -21.09
N PHE A 196 5.81 -1.62 -19.85
CA PHE A 196 5.26 -2.75 -19.08
C PHE A 196 3.82 -2.49 -18.64
N THR A 197 3.51 -1.25 -18.23
CA THR A 197 2.15 -0.86 -17.82
C THR A 197 1.18 -0.94 -19.00
N GLY A 198 1.53 -0.33 -20.13
CA GLY A 198 0.73 -0.33 -21.35
C GLY A 198 0.51 -1.75 -21.88
N ALA A 199 1.56 -2.58 -21.90
CA ALA A 199 1.45 -3.97 -22.31
C ALA A 199 0.49 -4.76 -21.39
N SER A 200 0.62 -4.61 -20.06
CA SER A 200 -0.26 -5.32 -19.11
C SER A 200 -1.73 -4.92 -19.25
N ILE A 201 -2.03 -3.66 -19.58
CA ILE A 201 -3.40 -3.20 -19.82
C ILE A 201 -3.93 -3.82 -21.12
N LEU A 202 -3.16 -3.72 -22.22
CA LEU A 202 -3.58 -4.22 -23.53
C LEU A 202 -3.73 -5.76 -23.58
N TRP A 203 -3.00 -6.50 -22.74
CA TRP A 203 -3.19 -7.95 -22.63
C TRP A 203 -4.57 -8.34 -22.11
N ARG A 204 -5.18 -7.51 -21.24
CA ARG A 204 -6.54 -7.70 -20.70
C ARG A 204 -7.64 -7.32 -21.69
N VAL A 205 -7.28 -6.56 -22.72
CA VAL A 205 -8.19 -6.13 -23.79
C VAL A 205 -8.32 -7.23 -24.84
N HIS A 206 -9.55 -7.49 -25.27
CA HIS A 206 -9.83 -8.41 -26.38
C HIS A 206 -9.05 -7.98 -27.63
N TRP A 207 -8.40 -8.92 -28.31
CA TRP A 207 -7.43 -8.63 -29.38
C TRP A 207 -7.99 -7.76 -30.53
N LEU A 208 -9.30 -7.86 -30.84
CA LEU A 208 -9.99 -7.01 -31.81
C LEU A 208 -10.06 -5.53 -31.41
N LEU A 209 -10.16 -5.24 -30.11
CA LEU A 209 -10.26 -3.89 -29.57
C LEU A 209 -8.90 -3.27 -29.29
N ARG A 210 -7.81 -4.07 -29.27
CA ARG A 210 -6.46 -3.57 -28.97
C ARG A 210 -6.01 -2.43 -29.87
N PRO A 211 -6.24 -2.42 -31.21
CA PRO A 211 -5.88 -1.27 -32.04
C PRO A 211 -6.57 0.03 -31.63
N ILE A 212 -7.86 -0.05 -31.29
CA ILE A 212 -8.67 1.11 -30.88
C ILE A 212 -8.23 1.58 -29.49
N ILE A 213 -8.14 0.66 -28.52
CA ILE A 213 -7.77 1.03 -27.15
C ILE A 213 -6.32 1.52 -27.09
N ALA A 214 -5.38 0.89 -27.80
CA ALA A 214 -4.00 1.35 -27.84
C ALA A 214 -3.86 2.76 -28.42
N PHE A 215 -4.77 3.19 -29.30
CA PHE A 215 -4.79 4.55 -29.83
C PHE A 215 -5.12 5.60 -28.75
N PHE A 216 -6.01 5.27 -27.81
CA PHE A 216 -6.41 6.16 -26.70
C PHE A 216 -5.62 5.94 -25.41
N LEU A 217 -4.81 4.89 -25.32
CA LEU A 217 -4.11 4.51 -24.09
C LEU A 217 -2.93 5.47 -23.83
N PRO A 218 -2.92 6.26 -22.73
CA PRO A 218 -1.90 7.28 -22.50
C PRO A 218 -0.47 6.74 -22.49
N GLN A 219 -0.26 5.53 -21.96
CA GLN A 219 1.06 4.88 -21.91
C GLN A 219 1.62 4.63 -23.32
N ILE A 220 0.78 4.21 -24.27
CA ILE A 220 1.21 3.97 -25.66
C ILE A 220 1.47 5.29 -26.38
N GLN A 221 0.61 6.29 -26.18
CA GLN A 221 0.81 7.64 -26.72
C GLN A 221 2.11 8.27 -26.19
N ASN A 222 2.39 8.10 -24.90
CA ASN A 222 3.61 8.60 -24.25
C ASN A 222 4.86 7.95 -24.84
N ILE A 223 4.87 6.63 -25.05
CA ILE A 223 6.00 5.94 -25.69
C ILE A 223 6.27 6.52 -27.08
N HIS A 224 5.22 6.76 -27.89
CA HIS A 224 5.39 7.31 -29.24
C HIS A 224 5.88 8.75 -29.20
N ARG A 225 5.40 9.56 -28.25
CA ARG A 225 5.87 10.94 -28.02
C ARG A 225 7.33 10.96 -27.59
N GLN A 226 7.71 10.13 -26.61
CA GLN A 226 9.07 9.99 -26.10
C GLN A 226 10.02 9.52 -27.20
N ASN A 227 9.62 8.55 -28.03
CA ASN A 227 10.45 8.09 -29.15
C ASN A 227 10.73 9.23 -30.15
N LYS A 228 9.74 10.09 -30.44
CA LYS A 228 9.94 11.29 -31.28
C LYS A 228 10.87 12.30 -30.61
N GLN A 229 10.74 12.52 -29.30
CA GLN A 229 11.62 13.41 -28.54
C GLN A 229 13.07 12.89 -28.54
N VAL A 230 13.27 11.59 -28.28
CA VAL A 230 14.57 10.92 -28.35
C VAL A 230 15.17 11.03 -29.74
N ALA A 231 14.38 10.84 -30.80
CA ALA A 231 14.84 11.02 -32.18
C ALA A 231 15.34 12.45 -32.41
N LYS A 232 14.60 13.47 -31.95
CA LYS A 232 15.00 14.89 -32.05
C LYS A 232 16.30 15.18 -31.30
N MET A 233 16.52 14.55 -30.14
CA MET A 233 17.76 14.69 -29.36
C MET A 233 18.96 14.01 -30.02
N LEU A 234 18.75 12.85 -30.65
CA LEU A 234 19.80 12.09 -31.33
C LEU A 234 20.17 12.66 -32.70
N GLU A 235 19.22 13.28 -33.40
CA GLU A 235 19.41 13.82 -34.76
C GLU A 235 20.66 14.71 -34.94
N PRO A 236 20.93 15.73 -34.09
CA PRO A 236 22.13 16.55 -34.24
C PRO A 236 23.42 15.74 -34.08
N LEU A 237 23.46 14.82 -33.10
CA LEU A 237 24.62 13.95 -32.85
C LEU A 237 24.85 12.97 -34.00
N ILE A 238 23.78 12.43 -34.59
CA ILE A 238 23.86 11.54 -35.74
C ILE A 238 24.42 12.29 -36.96
N LYS A 239 23.89 13.49 -37.25
CA LYS A 239 24.37 14.31 -38.38
C LYS A 239 25.83 14.70 -38.24
N GLU A 240 26.22 15.17 -37.05
CA GLU A 240 27.60 15.52 -36.73
C GLU A 240 28.53 14.32 -36.95
N ARG A 241 28.22 13.16 -36.34
CA ARG A 241 29.07 11.97 -36.44
C ARG A 241 29.17 11.46 -37.87
N LEU A 242 28.04 11.36 -38.59
CA LEU A 242 28.05 10.92 -39.99
C LEU A 242 28.89 11.83 -40.89
N SER A 243 28.89 13.14 -40.64
CA SER A 243 29.70 14.12 -41.41
C SER A 243 31.20 13.99 -41.18
N GLN A 244 31.62 13.45 -40.03
CA GLN A 244 33.03 13.29 -39.64
C GLN A 244 33.53 11.86 -39.81
N MET A 245 32.66 10.91 -40.17
CA MET A 245 33.02 9.48 -40.25
C MET A 245 34.10 9.18 -41.32
N ASP A 246 34.15 9.99 -42.37
CA ASP A 246 35.11 9.84 -43.46
C ASP A 246 36.44 10.59 -43.19
N ASP A 247 36.52 11.37 -42.11
CA ASP A 247 37.74 12.07 -41.69
C ASP A 247 38.70 11.12 -40.92
N PRO A 248 39.95 10.90 -41.40
CA PRO A 248 40.93 10.08 -40.70
C PRO A 248 41.30 10.58 -39.29
N SER A 249 41.11 11.87 -39.01
CA SER A 249 41.39 12.50 -37.72
C SER A 249 40.24 12.38 -36.71
N PHE A 250 39.07 11.89 -37.14
CA PHE A 250 37.90 11.76 -36.27
C PHE A 250 38.11 10.73 -35.16
N LYS A 251 38.10 11.23 -33.92
CA LYS A 251 38.18 10.38 -32.72
C LYS A 251 36.81 9.78 -32.42
N ARG A 252 36.60 8.55 -32.91
CA ARG A 252 35.37 7.78 -32.73
C ARG A 252 34.96 7.70 -31.25
N PRO A 253 33.74 8.16 -30.90
CA PRO A 253 33.19 7.98 -29.57
C PRO A 253 33.04 6.50 -29.21
N VAL A 254 33.31 6.18 -27.95
CA VAL A 254 33.20 4.83 -27.39
C VAL A 254 31.82 4.68 -26.74
N ASP A 255 30.77 4.65 -27.56
CA ASP A 255 29.37 4.52 -27.12
C ASP A 255 28.50 3.73 -28.11
N MET A 256 27.33 3.29 -27.65
CA MET A 256 26.42 2.47 -28.47
C MET A 256 25.86 3.20 -29.68
N LEU A 257 25.68 4.53 -29.60
CA LEU A 257 25.24 5.33 -30.74
C LEU A 257 26.24 5.21 -31.90
N GLN A 258 27.54 5.33 -31.64
CA GLN A 258 28.58 5.17 -32.67
C GLN A 258 28.55 3.76 -33.26
N TYR A 259 28.47 2.72 -32.42
CA TYR A 259 28.44 1.34 -32.87
C TYR A 259 27.21 1.00 -33.71
N PHE A 260 26.04 1.56 -33.36
CA PHE A 260 24.83 1.39 -34.16
C PHE A 260 24.91 2.09 -35.50
N LEU A 261 25.62 3.22 -35.61
CA LEU A 261 25.84 3.90 -36.90
C LEU A 261 26.80 3.14 -37.83
N GLU A 262 27.75 2.39 -37.26
CA GLU A 262 28.73 1.61 -38.01
C GLU A 262 28.20 0.24 -38.44
N ASN A 263 27.48 -0.45 -37.55
CA ASN A 263 27.16 -1.87 -37.73
C ASN A 263 25.71 -2.15 -38.16
N LEU A 264 24.83 -1.15 -38.17
CA LEU A 264 23.40 -1.32 -38.51
C LEU A 264 23.02 -0.46 -39.73
N PRO A 265 21.88 -0.78 -40.38
CA PRO A 265 21.38 0.03 -41.50
C PRO A 265 21.27 1.51 -41.11
N LYS A 266 21.93 2.37 -41.89
CA LYS A 266 21.86 3.83 -41.76
C LYS A 266 20.46 4.30 -42.16
N LYS A 267 19.58 4.45 -41.17
CA LYS A 267 18.20 4.93 -41.31
C LYS A 267 18.01 6.24 -40.57
N ASP A 268 16.77 6.72 -40.53
CA ASP A 268 16.38 7.96 -39.87
C ASP A 268 16.63 7.96 -38.34
N ALA A 269 16.54 9.14 -37.75
CA ALA A 269 16.71 9.31 -36.31
C ALA A 269 15.65 8.53 -35.48
N GLN A 270 14.47 8.26 -36.05
CA GLN A 270 13.44 7.46 -35.38
C GLN A 270 13.83 5.99 -35.26
N TYR A 271 14.51 5.42 -36.27
CA TYR A 271 15.08 4.09 -36.18
C TYR A 271 16.09 4.00 -35.03
N GLN A 272 17.02 4.95 -34.95
CA GLN A 272 18.00 5.00 -33.86
C GLN A 272 17.33 5.17 -32.49
N ALA A 273 16.31 6.03 -32.39
CA ALA A 273 15.55 6.19 -31.16
C ALA A 273 14.91 4.87 -30.68
N ARG A 274 14.31 4.08 -31.58
CA ARG A 274 13.69 2.79 -31.22
C ARG A 274 14.73 1.77 -30.73
N LEU A 275 15.93 1.76 -31.31
CA LEU A 275 17.05 0.93 -30.83
C LEU A 275 17.52 1.36 -29.43
N HIS A 276 17.61 2.66 -29.18
CA HIS A 276 17.97 3.22 -27.89
C HIS A 276 16.89 2.98 -26.82
N THR A 277 15.61 3.08 -27.14
CA THR A 277 14.54 2.70 -26.21
C THR A 277 14.62 1.21 -25.84
N ALA A 278 14.89 0.33 -26.82
CA ALA A 278 15.03 -1.10 -26.55
C ALA A 278 16.20 -1.44 -25.61
N ILE A 279 17.38 -0.82 -25.80
CA ILE A 279 18.53 -1.05 -24.91
C ILE A 279 18.33 -0.40 -23.53
N ASN A 280 17.65 0.75 -23.45
CA ASN A 280 17.28 1.39 -22.19
C ASN A 280 16.36 0.50 -21.34
N VAL A 281 15.31 -0.07 -21.94
CA VAL A 281 14.37 -0.98 -21.25
C VAL A 281 15.11 -2.20 -20.69
N ALA A 282 16.01 -2.79 -21.47
CA ALA A 282 16.77 -3.97 -21.05
C ALA A 282 17.79 -3.64 -19.95
N GLY A 283 18.47 -2.50 -20.06
CA GLY A 283 19.63 -2.13 -19.23
C GLY A 283 19.30 -1.34 -17.98
N ILE A 284 18.19 -0.60 -17.92
CA ILE A 284 17.89 0.26 -16.76
C ILE A 284 17.13 -0.52 -15.69
N HIS A 285 15.98 -1.11 -16.03
CA HIS A 285 15.08 -1.68 -15.02
C HIS A 285 15.66 -2.88 -14.28
N THR A 286 16.25 -3.83 -15.01
CA THR A 286 16.84 -5.03 -14.40
C THR A 286 17.99 -4.69 -13.45
N THR A 287 18.83 -3.70 -13.82
CA THR A 287 19.94 -3.21 -13.00
C THR A 287 19.46 -2.50 -11.74
N SER A 288 18.44 -1.65 -11.85
CA SER A 288 17.90 -0.92 -10.70
C SER A 288 17.22 -1.85 -9.70
N MET A 289 16.56 -2.91 -10.17
CA MET A 289 16.04 -3.98 -9.32
C MET A 289 17.17 -4.73 -8.61
N LEU A 290 18.23 -5.14 -9.33
CA LEU A 290 19.41 -5.79 -8.74
C LEU A 290 20.04 -4.92 -7.64
N LEU A 291 20.29 -3.64 -7.94
CA LEU A 291 20.89 -2.71 -7.00
C LEU A 291 20.00 -2.54 -5.76
N THR A 292 18.69 -2.44 -5.96
CA THR A 292 17.72 -2.31 -4.86
C THR A 292 17.74 -3.55 -3.97
N HIS A 293 17.70 -4.76 -4.54
CA HIS A 293 17.76 -6.00 -3.77
C HIS A 293 19.09 -6.14 -3.03
N VAL A 294 20.22 -5.84 -3.68
CA VAL A 294 21.54 -5.90 -3.02
C VAL A 294 21.63 -4.90 -1.87
N LEU A 295 21.10 -3.68 -2.02
CA LEU A 295 21.08 -2.69 -0.94
C LEU A 295 20.19 -3.13 0.23
N TYR A 296 19.03 -3.73 -0.06
CA TYR A 296 18.17 -4.30 0.98
C TYR A 296 18.76 -5.55 1.65
N ASP A 297 19.47 -6.40 0.91
CA ASP A 297 20.16 -7.56 1.49
C ASP A 297 21.37 -7.14 2.32
N LEU A 298 22.14 -6.13 1.88
CA LEU A 298 23.26 -5.56 2.65
C LEU A 298 22.78 -4.90 3.93
N ALA A 299 21.66 -4.21 3.84
CA ALA A 299 20.93 -3.78 5.02
C ALA A 299 20.63 -5.01 5.88
N ALA A 300 19.81 -5.97 5.42
CA ALA A 300 19.32 -7.09 6.23
C ALA A 300 20.44 -7.96 6.85
N TYR A 301 21.62 -8.03 6.23
CA TYR A 301 22.77 -8.83 6.68
C TYR A 301 24.04 -8.00 6.88
N PRO A 302 24.07 -7.09 7.88
CA PRO A 302 25.11 -6.08 8.01
C PRO A 302 26.50 -6.64 8.33
N HIS A 303 26.59 -7.87 8.84
CA HIS A 303 27.86 -8.56 9.10
C HIS A 303 28.71 -8.79 7.84
N HIS A 304 28.11 -8.75 6.64
CA HIS A 304 28.85 -8.81 5.39
C HIS A 304 29.48 -7.45 5.00
N ILE A 305 28.98 -6.32 5.51
CA ILE A 305 29.42 -4.97 5.09
C ILE A 305 30.91 -4.77 5.35
N GLN A 306 31.40 -5.10 6.56
CA GLN A 306 32.80 -4.85 6.91
C GLN A 306 33.77 -5.72 6.09
N PRO A 307 33.56 -7.03 5.93
CA PRO A 307 34.38 -7.86 5.03
C PRO A 307 34.39 -7.37 3.58
N LEU A 308 33.25 -6.85 3.08
CA LEU A 308 33.14 -6.31 1.72
C LEU A 308 33.92 -4.99 1.58
N ARG A 309 33.86 -4.11 2.60
CA ARG A 309 34.66 -2.87 2.65
C ARG A 309 36.16 -3.16 2.67
N GLU A 310 36.58 -4.19 3.42
CA GLU A 310 37.98 -4.59 3.48
C GLU A 310 38.47 -5.11 2.13
N GLU A 311 37.71 -6.01 1.50
CA GLU A 311 38.02 -6.54 0.17
C GLU A 311 38.19 -5.41 -0.87
N VAL A 312 37.30 -4.43 -0.86
CA VAL A 312 37.40 -3.25 -1.74
C VAL A 312 38.67 -2.45 -1.46
N ARG A 313 38.99 -2.19 -0.18
CA ARG A 313 40.20 -1.43 0.20
C ARG A 313 41.48 -2.14 -0.25
N GLU A 314 41.58 -3.43 0.02
CA GLU A 314 42.72 -4.27 -0.39
C GLU A 314 42.85 -4.34 -1.92
N ALA A 315 41.73 -4.47 -2.63
CA ALA A 315 41.71 -4.48 -4.09
C ALA A 315 42.17 -3.12 -4.67
N LEU A 316 41.77 -1.99 -4.07
CA LEU A 316 42.19 -0.65 -4.48
C LEU A 316 43.69 -0.44 -4.24
N GLN A 317 44.19 -0.80 -3.06
CA GLN A 317 45.61 -0.67 -2.70
C GLN A 317 46.49 -1.50 -3.64
N SER A 318 46.13 -2.77 -3.86
CA SER A 318 46.89 -3.69 -4.71
C SER A 318 46.77 -3.40 -6.21
N SER A 319 45.93 -2.44 -6.63
CA SER A 319 45.75 -2.05 -8.03
C SER A 319 46.21 -0.59 -8.28
N GLY A 320 46.94 0.01 -7.33
CA GLY A 320 47.48 1.37 -7.46
C GLY A 320 46.40 2.46 -7.55
N GLY A 321 45.20 2.21 -7.02
CA GLY A 321 44.06 3.13 -7.09
C GLY A 321 43.35 3.17 -8.45
N ILE A 322 43.81 2.39 -9.45
CA ILE A 322 43.20 2.29 -10.77
C ILE A 322 42.15 1.17 -10.77
N ILE A 323 40.99 1.44 -11.38
CA ILE A 323 39.85 0.53 -11.33
C ILE A 323 39.68 -0.14 -12.70
N ASP A 324 40.51 -1.17 -12.90
CA ASP A 324 40.66 -1.91 -14.15
C ASP A 324 40.11 -3.36 -14.05
N LYS A 325 40.43 -4.21 -15.03
CA LYS A 325 40.02 -5.63 -15.03
C LYS A 325 40.63 -6.41 -13.86
N ASN A 326 41.85 -6.07 -13.43
CA ASN A 326 42.54 -6.73 -12.34
C ASN A 326 41.89 -6.41 -11.00
N PHE A 327 41.54 -5.14 -10.75
CA PHE A 327 40.74 -4.72 -9.60
C PHE A 327 39.46 -5.56 -9.48
N MET A 328 38.68 -5.65 -10.57
CA MET A 328 37.42 -6.39 -10.59
C MET A 328 37.57 -7.88 -10.30
N SER A 329 38.68 -8.50 -10.71
CA SER A 329 38.92 -9.93 -10.49
C SER A 329 39.19 -10.28 -9.01
N LYS A 330 39.58 -9.29 -8.20
CA LYS A 330 39.90 -9.43 -6.78
C LYS A 330 38.67 -9.37 -5.86
N LEU A 331 37.55 -8.83 -6.33
CA LEU A 331 36.31 -8.64 -5.54
C LEU A 331 35.46 -9.91 -5.44
N LYS A 332 36.01 -10.99 -4.85
CA LYS A 332 35.39 -12.32 -4.81
C LYS A 332 34.18 -12.40 -3.86
N LYS A 333 34.26 -11.76 -2.70
CA LYS A 333 33.21 -11.73 -1.67
C LYS A 333 32.02 -10.90 -2.12
N LEU A 334 32.26 -9.76 -2.75
CA LEU A 334 31.18 -8.92 -3.27
C LEU A 334 30.50 -9.56 -4.49
N ASP A 335 31.27 -10.21 -5.37
CA ASP A 335 30.73 -11.07 -6.44
C ASP A 335 29.84 -12.20 -5.87
N SER A 336 30.30 -12.86 -4.80
CA SER A 336 29.50 -13.87 -4.09
C SER A 336 28.23 -13.28 -3.47
N PHE A 337 28.31 -12.11 -2.83
CA PHE A 337 27.18 -11.48 -2.15
C PHE A 337 26.08 -11.10 -3.15
N MET A 338 26.45 -10.47 -4.26
CA MET A 338 25.51 -10.14 -5.33
C MET A 338 24.85 -11.41 -5.89
N ARG A 339 25.62 -12.51 -5.97
CA ARG A 339 25.12 -13.78 -6.49
C ARG A 339 24.15 -14.44 -5.53
N GLU A 340 24.41 -14.38 -4.23
CA GLU A 340 23.49 -14.86 -3.20
C GLU A 340 22.23 -14.00 -3.14
N SER A 341 22.35 -12.67 -3.24
CA SER A 341 21.20 -11.75 -3.32
C SER A 341 20.25 -12.16 -4.45
N GLN A 342 20.77 -12.44 -5.64
CA GLN A 342 19.94 -12.87 -6.76
C GLN A 342 19.40 -14.30 -6.57
N ARG A 343 20.16 -15.24 -6.00
CA ARG A 343 19.65 -16.59 -5.69
C ARG A 343 18.51 -16.51 -4.68
N PHE A 344 18.70 -15.79 -3.59
CA PHE A 344 17.74 -15.73 -2.48
C PHE A 344 16.52 -14.89 -2.83
N ASN A 345 16.73 -13.74 -3.47
CA ASN A 345 15.71 -12.76 -3.86
C ASN A 345 15.73 -12.47 -5.38
N PRO A 346 15.34 -13.46 -6.21
CA PRO A 346 15.40 -13.33 -7.66
C PRO A 346 14.38 -12.30 -8.18
N ALA A 347 14.80 -11.48 -9.14
CA ALA A 347 13.93 -10.48 -9.77
C ALA A 347 12.83 -11.11 -10.66
N LEU A 348 13.03 -12.33 -11.15
CA LEU A 348 12.01 -13.12 -11.86
C LEU A 348 11.87 -14.52 -11.27
N VAL A 349 10.64 -15.03 -11.25
CA VAL A 349 10.34 -16.39 -10.76
C VAL A 349 10.45 -17.47 -11.85
N VAL A 350 10.52 -17.08 -13.13
CA VAL A 350 10.81 -17.96 -14.28
C VAL A 350 11.94 -17.37 -15.12
N SER A 351 12.69 -18.22 -15.82
CA SER A 351 13.75 -17.82 -16.76
C SER A 351 13.67 -18.58 -18.07
N LEU A 352 14.67 -18.40 -18.95
CA LEU A 352 14.76 -19.07 -20.25
C LEU A 352 13.48 -18.91 -21.10
N THR A 353 12.88 -17.72 -21.08
CA THR A 353 11.63 -17.46 -21.80
C THR A 353 11.85 -17.45 -23.32
N ARG A 354 11.07 -18.25 -24.05
CA ARG A 354 11.11 -18.31 -25.52
C ARG A 354 9.72 -18.32 -26.13
N LYS A 355 9.66 -17.82 -27.36
CA LYS A 355 8.57 -18.04 -28.29
C LYS A 355 8.92 -19.23 -29.18
N VAL A 356 8.02 -20.20 -29.27
CA VAL A 356 8.17 -21.33 -30.20
C VAL A 356 7.80 -20.85 -31.62
N ILE A 357 8.80 -20.72 -32.49
CA ILE A 357 8.64 -20.26 -33.88
C ILE A 357 8.23 -21.40 -34.80
N GLN A 358 8.72 -22.61 -34.50
CA GLN A 358 8.43 -23.84 -35.23
C GLN A 358 8.13 -24.97 -34.25
N ASP A 359 7.25 -25.90 -34.62
CA ASP A 359 6.99 -27.09 -33.80
C ASP A 359 8.32 -27.78 -33.47
N THR A 360 8.62 -27.90 -32.18
CA THR A 360 9.93 -28.37 -31.71
C THR A 360 9.74 -29.59 -30.84
N ARG A 361 10.29 -30.72 -31.27
CA ARG A 361 10.28 -31.98 -30.53
C ARG A 361 11.48 -32.03 -29.59
N LEU A 362 11.22 -32.32 -28.31
CA LEU A 362 12.22 -32.57 -27.28
C LEU A 362 12.67 -34.04 -27.29
N SER A 363 13.77 -34.31 -26.60
CA SER A 363 14.48 -35.60 -26.54
C SER A 363 13.62 -36.78 -26.09
N ASP A 364 12.60 -36.53 -25.28
CA ASP A 364 11.63 -37.52 -24.79
C ASP A 364 10.34 -37.58 -25.64
N GLY A 365 10.31 -36.91 -26.79
CA GLY A 365 9.21 -36.93 -27.73
C GLY A 365 8.12 -35.88 -27.48
N ILE A 366 8.23 -35.06 -26.41
CA ILE A 366 7.30 -33.95 -26.17
C ILE A 366 7.41 -32.93 -27.31
N ILE A 367 6.27 -32.50 -27.86
CA ILE A 367 6.22 -31.51 -28.96
C ILE A 367 5.75 -30.16 -28.42
N LEU A 368 6.64 -29.17 -28.45
CA LEU A 368 6.34 -27.77 -28.17
C LEU A 368 5.63 -27.15 -29.38
N PRO A 369 4.35 -26.73 -29.26
CA PRO A 369 3.60 -26.21 -30.40
C PRO A 369 4.07 -24.80 -30.80
N LYS A 370 4.22 -24.58 -32.10
CA LYS A 370 4.41 -23.25 -32.71
C LYS A 370 3.40 -22.25 -32.16
N GLY A 371 3.88 -21.07 -31.77
CA GLY A 371 3.09 -20.01 -31.18
C GLY A 371 3.04 -20.04 -29.65
N SER A 372 3.52 -21.09 -29.00
CA SER A 372 3.52 -21.17 -27.53
C SER A 372 4.62 -20.32 -26.90
N PHE A 373 4.35 -19.84 -25.68
CA PHE A 373 5.36 -19.26 -24.80
C PHE A 373 5.87 -20.34 -23.86
N ILE A 374 7.18 -20.48 -23.75
CA ILE A 374 7.83 -21.43 -22.84
C ILE A 374 8.74 -20.71 -21.86
N ALA A 375 8.95 -21.29 -20.68
CA ALA A 375 9.88 -20.82 -19.66
C ALA A 375 10.35 -21.99 -18.78
N CYS A 376 11.43 -21.81 -18.02
CA CYS A 376 11.87 -22.74 -16.99
C CYS A 376 11.60 -22.18 -15.59
N ASP A 377 11.30 -23.05 -14.63
CA ASP A 377 11.18 -22.68 -13.23
C ASP A 377 12.55 -22.28 -12.66
N SER A 378 12.69 -20.99 -12.34
CA SER A 378 13.88 -20.47 -11.66
C SER A 378 13.69 -20.40 -10.16
N TRP A 379 12.47 -20.20 -9.69
CA TRP A 379 12.18 -20.02 -8.28
C TRP A 379 12.54 -21.26 -7.48
N THR A 380 12.03 -22.43 -7.87
CA THR A 380 12.33 -23.68 -7.16
C THR A 380 13.80 -24.05 -7.29
N ALA A 381 14.42 -23.80 -8.46
CA ALA A 381 15.84 -24.04 -8.67
C ALA A 381 16.77 -23.24 -7.74
N THR A 382 16.36 -22.04 -7.30
CA THR A 382 17.13 -21.25 -6.30
C THR A 382 17.18 -21.91 -4.92
N ARG A 383 16.21 -22.78 -4.63
CA ARG A 383 15.92 -23.33 -3.30
C ARG A 383 15.99 -24.85 -3.25
N ASP A 384 16.49 -25.44 -4.32
CA ASP A 384 16.66 -26.89 -4.44
C ASP A 384 17.77 -27.34 -3.49
N ALA A 385 17.41 -28.20 -2.54
CA ALA A 385 18.33 -28.76 -1.55
C ALA A 385 19.35 -29.73 -2.17
N GLU A 386 19.09 -30.24 -3.39
CA GLU A 386 20.09 -31.03 -4.14
C GLU A 386 21.20 -30.14 -4.72
N LEU A 387 20.95 -28.83 -4.86
CA LEU A 387 21.87 -27.87 -5.46
C LEU A 387 22.59 -26.98 -4.46
N TRP A 388 21.89 -26.59 -3.40
CA TRP A 388 22.37 -25.63 -2.44
C TRP A 388 22.21 -26.20 -1.04
N GLU A 389 23.32 -26.26 -0.30
CA GLU A 389 23.29 -26.55 1.13
C GLU A 389 22.52 -25.44 1.87
N ASP A 390 21.59 -25.78 2.77
CA ASP A 390 20.73 -24.80 3.46
C ASP A 390 20.13 -23.72 2.52
N PRO A 391 19.30 -24.10 1.53
CA PRO A 391 18.83 -23.18 0.49
C PRO A 391 17.99 -22.02 1.04
N GLU A 392 17.29 -22.23 2.15
CA GLU A 392 16.44 -21.23 2.81
C GLU A 392 17.23 -20.23 3.69
N ARG A 393 18.55 -20.42 3.83
CA ARG A 393 19.43 -19.47 4.52
C ARG A 393 20.21 -18.61 3.53
N PHE A 394 20.24 -17.30 3.79
CA PHE A 394 21.12 -16.38 3.09
C PHE A 394 22.56 -16.53 3.60
N ASP A 395 23.48 -16.92 2.71
CA ASP A 395 24.92 -16.92 2.96
C ASP A 395 25.62 -16.11 1.85
N GLY A 396 25.94 -14.85 2.15
CA GLY A 396 26.54 -13.92 1.18
C GLY A 396 27.89 -14.40 0.65
N PHE A 397 28.58 -15.31 1.34
CA PHE A 397 29.87 -15.86 0.93
C PHE A 397 29.79 -17.30 0.42
N ARG A 398 28.59 -17.85 0.23
CA ARG A 398 28.34 -19.19 -0.33
C ARG A 398 29.15 -19.47 -1.60
N PHE A 399 29.10 -18.55 -2.56
CA PHE A 399 29.75 -18.73 -3.86
C PHE A 399 31.24 -18.43 -3.82
N GLU A 400 31.72 -17.71 -2.81
CA GLU A 400 33.15 -17.57 -2.56
C GLU A 400 33.75 -18.89 -2.04
N LYS A 401 33.09 -19.54 -1.06
CA LYS A 401 33.46 -20.89 -0.57
C LYS A 401 33.44 -21.94 -1.69
N LEU A 402 32.38 -21.97 -2.50
CA LEU A 402 32.28 -22.91 -3.63
C LEU A 402 33.39 -22.75 -4.67
N ARG A 403 33.97 -21.53 -4.80
CA ARG A 403 35.10 -21.26 -5.70
C ARG A 403 36.45 -21.65 -5.11
N MET A 404 36.53 -21.91 -3.80
CA MET A 404 37.75 -22.43 -3.16
C MET A 404 37.91 -23.95 -3.37
N VAL A 405 36.85 -24.64 -3.79
CA VAL A 405 36.92 -26.05 -4.16
C VAL A 405 37.70 -26.21 -5.47
N PRO A 406 38.74 -27.06 -5.54
CA PRO A 406 39.52 -27.27 -6.76
C PRO A 406 38.64 -27.63 -7.97
N GLY A 407 38.83 -26.94 -9.09
CA GLY A 407 38.06 -27.13 -10.33
C GLY A 407 36.77 -26.31 -10.44
N ASN A 408 36.45 -25.46 -9.44
CA ASN A 408 35.27 -24.57 -9.43
C ASN A 408 35.62 -23.07 -9.46
N GLU A 409 36.88 -22.71 -9.66
CA GLU A 409 37.43 -21.36 -9.50
C GLU A 409 36.70 -20.31 -10.35
N THR A 410 36.22 -20.75 -11.53
CA THR A 410 35.49 -19.92 -12.50
C THR A 410 34.00 -20.24 -12.61
N LYS A 411 33.51 -21.34 -12.01
CA LYS A 411 32.13 -21.83 -12.22
C LYS A 411 31.06 -21.04 -11.49
N HIS A 412 31.40 -20.42 -10.36
CA HIS A 412 30.42 -19.75 -9.49
C HIS A 412 30.54 -18.21 -9.46
N GLN A 413 31.18 -17.59 -10.44
CA GLN A 413 31.22 -16.12 -10.52
C GLN A 413 29.84 -15.51 -10.72
N PHE A 414 29.56 -14.30 -10.23
CA PHE A 414 28.27 -13.61 -10.42
C PHE A 414 27.85 -13.52 -11.88
N VAL A 415 28.74 -13.71 -12.86
CA VAL A 415 28.48 -13.59 -14.30
C VAL A 415 28.30 -14.93 -15.04
N THR A 416 28.62 -16.04 -14.38
CA THR A 416 28.53 -17.39 -14.96
C THR A 416 27.10 -17.93 -15.00
N THR A 417 26.75 -18.64 -16.06
CA THR A 417 25.43 -19.23 -16.25
C THR A 417 25.61 -20.74 -16.28
N SER A 418 24.80 -21.46 -15.52
CA SER A 418 24.88 -22.92 -15.43
C SER A 418 23.46 -23.50 -15.39
N PRO A 419 23.26 -24.79 -15.73
CA PRO A 419 21.94 -25.40 -15.59
C PRO A 419 21.47 -25.56 -14.14
N GLU A 420 22.39 -25.49 -13.17
CA GLU A 420 22.11 -25.42 -11.72
C GLU A 420 21.63 -24.03 -11.30
N ASN A 421 22.00 -22.98 -12.03
CA ASN A 421 21.69 -21.61 -11.68
C ASN A 421 20.96 -20.88 -12.82
N LEU A 422 19.63 -21.04 -12.80
CA LEU A 422 18.68 -20.46 -13.76
C LEU A 422 18.24 -19.03 -13.40
N VAL A 423 18.81 -18.46 -12.35
CA VAL A 423 18.30 -17.26 -11.70
C VAL A 423 18.64 -15.98 -12.44
N LYS A 424 19.54 -16.10 -13.41
CA LYS A 424 19.76 -15.01 -14.35
C LYS A 424 18.68 -15.02 -15.40
N PHE A 425 18.20 -13.82 -15.69
CA PHE A 425 17.56 -13.48 -16.96
C PHE A 425 18.46 -13.98 -18.09
N VAL A 426 18.21 -15.18 -18.61
CA VAL A 426 18.95 -15.66 -19.77
C VAL A 426 17.96 -16.11 -20.82
N TYR A 427 17.79 -15.20 -21.76
CA TYR A 427 17.61 -15.52 -23.16
C TYR A 427 18.84 -16.32 -23.65
N ASP A 428 18.63 -17.58 -24.03
CA ASP A 428 19.65 -18.58 -24.38
C ASP A 428 19.20 -19.46 -25.57
N LYS A 429 19.36 -19.01 -26.80
CA LYS A 429 20.39 -19.54 -27.72
C LYS A 429 20.44 -18.72 -29.02
N GLY A 430 20.68 -17.43 -28.91
CA GLY A 430 21.55 -16.74 -29.85
C GLY A 430 22.91 -16.60 -29.17
N ASP A 431 23.95 -17.29 -29.65
CA ASP A 431 25.34 -17.14 -29.13
C ASP A 431 25.86 -15.68 -29.26
N ALA A 432 25.07 -14.83 -29.94
CA ALA A 432 25.18 -13.39 -30.00
C ALA A 432 24.56 -12.66 -28.79
N PHE A 433 23.28 -12.90 -28.46
CA PHE A 433 22.57 -12.22 -27.37
C PHE A 433 23.08 -12.67 -26.00
N LYS A 434 23.44 -13.95 -25.84
CA LYS A 434 24.02 -14.50 -24.61
C LYS A 434 25.30 -13.77 -24.18
N LYS A 435 26.15 -13.40 -25.15
CA LYS A 435 27.40 -12.65 -24.94
C LYS A 435 27.17 -11.14 -24.92
N ALA A 436 26.15 -10.62 -25.61
CA ALA A 436 25.69 -9.22 -25.58
C ALA A 436 25.04 -8.84 -24.25
N THR A 437 24.13 -9.65 -23.74
CA THR A 437 23.53 -9.49 -22.42
C THR A 437 24.57 -9.81 -21.35
N ARG A 438 25.48 -10.79 -21.51
CA ARG A 438 26.68 -10.87 -20.64
C ARG A 438 27.61 -9.66 -20.77
N ALA A 439 27.69 -8.95 -21.90
CA ALA A 439 28.53 -7.75 -22.11
C ALA A 439 27.92 -6.50 -21.49
N ILE A 440 26.61 -6.30 -21.71
CA ILE A 440 25.80 -5.22 -21.14
C ILE A 440 25.57 -5.47 -19.66
N GLN A 441 25.42 -6.72 -19.22
CA GLN A 441 25.03 -6.99 -17.84
C GLN A 441 26.22 -7.37 -16.97
N SER A 442 27.09 -8.27 -17.41
CA SER A 442 27.99 -8.94 -16.48
C SER A 442 29.20 -8.09 -16.03
N PRO A 443 29.82 -7.27 -16.89
CA PRO A 443 30.72 -6.22 -16.44
C PRO A 443 29.97 -4.98 -15.99
N PHE A 444 28.97 -4.50 -16.73
CA PHE A 444 28.38 -3.18 -16.47
C PHE A 444 27.46 -3.14 -15.24
N LEU A 445 26.62 -4.16 -14.99
CA LEU A 445 25.85 -4.27 -13.71
C LEU A 445 26.79 -4.38 -12.53
N ASN A 446 27.79 -5.25 -12.68
CA ASN A 446 28.82 -5.42 -11.70
C ASN A 446 29.45 -4.06 -11.48
N LYS A 447 30.12 -3.45 -12.45
CA LYS A 447 30.93 -2.25 -12.28
C LYS A 447 30.10 -1.04 -11.82
N ALA A 448 28.86 -0.89 -12.30
CA ALA A 448 27.94 0.15 -11.83
C ALA A 448 27.48 -0.09 -10.38
N ALA A 449 27.04 -1.31 -10.04
CA ALA A 449 26.66 -1.67 -8.67
C ALA A 449 27.88 -1.66 -7.75
N PHE A 450 29.00 -2.29 -8.12
CA PHE A 450 30.33 -2.23 -7.49
C PHE A 450 30.78 -0.80 -7.24
N LYS A 451 30.59 0.14 -8.18
CA LYS A 451 30.96 1.54 -7.97
C LYS A 451 30.01 2.27 -7.03
N ILE A 452 28.73 1.98 -7.11
CA ILE A 452 27.75 2.48 -6.13
C ILE A 452 28.05 1.88 -4.74
N LEU A 453 28.53 0.64 -4.68
CA LEU A 453 28.90 -0.08 -3.47
C LEU A 453 30.33 0.21 -2.97
N ASP A 454 31.27 0.71 -3.79
CA ASP A 454 32.57 1.26 -3.37
C ASP A 454 32.36 2.45 -2.42
N PHE A 455 31.25 3.16 -2.62
CA PHE A 455 30.74 4.24 -1.78
C PHE A 455 29.80 3.74 -0.68
N LEU A 456 29.79 2.44 -0.35
CA LEU A 456 29.14 1.88 0.86
C LEU A 456 29.49 2.61 2.17
N PRO A 457 30.68 3.23 2.36
CA PRO A 457 30.95 4.08 3.51
C PRO A 457 30.13 5.38 3.55
N THR A 458 29.67 5.86 2.39
CA THR A 458 28.85 7.07 2.23
C THR A 458 27.34 6.77 2.11
N ILE A 459 26.95 5.60 1.59
CA ILE A 459 25.53 5.21 1.43
C ILE A 459 24.96 4.52 2.68
N LEU A 460 25.78 3.75 3.41
CA LEU A 460 25.40 3.22 4.72
C LEU A 460 26.12 4.07 5.76
N PRO A 461 25.41 4.92 6.52
CA PRO A 461 26.03 5.94 7.34
C PRO A 461 27.00 5.33 8.37
N ARG A 462 27.99 6.11 8.81
CA ARG A 462 28.71 5.93 10.09
C ARG A 462 27.79 6.10 11.31
N SER A 463 26.51 5.82 11.13
CA SER A 463 25.46 6.10 12.10
C SER A 463 25.62 5.15 13.28
N LYS A 464 26.01 5.70 14.42
CA LYS A 464 25.70 5.15 15.74
C LYS A 464 24.23 5.39 16.11
N SER A 465 23.39 5.94 15.21
CA SER A 465 22.00 6.22 15.51
C SER A 465 21.21 4.91 15.65
N PRO A 466 20.40 4.78 16.71
CA PRO A 466 19.61 3.59 16.97
C PRO A 466 18.54 3.29 15.90
N ASP A 467 18.23 4.24 15.01
CA ASP A 467 17.13 4.15 14.02
C ASP A 467 17.52 3.41 12.74
N PHE A 468 18.80 3.44 12.37
CA PHE A 468 19.30 2.65 11.23
C PHE A 468 19.24 1.14 11.51
N HIS A 469 19.46 0.75 12.76
CA HIS A 469 19.28 -0.63 13.22
C HIS A 469 17.78 -1.02 13.34
N ARG A 470 16.86 -0.07 13.59
CA ARG A 470 15.41 -0.35 13.65
C ARG A 470 14.82 -0.78 12.31
N ALA A 471 15.25 -0.18 11.19
CA ALA A 471 14.66 -0.42 9.87
C ALA A 471 15.10 -1.74 9.20
N ILE A 472 16.18 -2.35 9.68
CA ILE A 472 16.98 -3.30 8.90
C ILE A 472 16.98 -4.71 9.50
N PHE A 473 16.70 -4.82 10.79
CA PHE A 473 16.78 -6.06 11.53
C PHE A 473 15.49 -6.86 11.45
N VAL A 474 15.16 -7.37 10.26
CA VAL A 474 14.13 -8.40 10.07
C VAL A 474 14.74 -9.62 9.36
N SER A 475 15.52 -10.40 10.10
CA SER A 475 15.93 -11.74 9.65
C SER A 475 15.91 -12.79 10.77
N ARG A 476 15.08 -12.56 11.79
CA ARG A 476 14.24 -13.64 12.34
C ARG A 476 12.91 -13.58 11.61
N LYS A 477 12.23 -14.73 11.49
CA LYS A 477 10.83 -14.81 11.03
C LYS A 477 10.04 -13.79 11.87
N MET A 478 9.72 -12.63 11.29
CA MET A 478 8.84 -11.64 11.94
C MET A 478 7.61 -12.41 12.39
N LEU A 479 7.15 -12.17 13.62
CA LEU A 479 5.96 -12.85 14.12
C LEU A 479 4.86 -12.72 13.06
N SER A 480 4.39 -13.87 12.56
CA SER A 480 3.27 -13.86 11.65
C SER A 480 2.05 -13.25 12.36
N ARG A 481 1.05 -12.83 11.60
CA ARG A 481 -0.19 -12.28 12.18
C ARG A 481 -0.81 -13.27 13.17
N SER A 482 -0.86 -14.54 12.81
CA SER A 482 -1.32 -15.64 13.68
C SER A 482 -0.47 -15.86 14.94
N GLU A 483 0.80 -15.45 14.92
CA GLU A 483 1.69 -15.53 16.08
C GLU A 483 1.65 -14.27 16.95
N THR A 484 0.92 -13.23 16.56
CA THR A 484 0.88 -11.90 17.20
C THR A 484 -0.49 -11.64 17.86
N PRO A 485 -0.73 -12.15 19.08
CA PRO A 485 -1.97 -11.88 19.81
C PRO A 485 -2.09 -10.40 20.19
N VAL A 486 -3.31 -9.85 20.08
CA VAL A 486 -3.62 -8.45 20.43
C VAL A 486 -4.82 -8.39 21.37
N PHE A 487 -4.80 -7.47 22.32
CA PHE A 487 -5.96 -7.14 23.14
C PHE A 487 -6.70 -5.97 22.51
N VAL A 488 -8.03 -6.01 22.49
CA VAL A 488 -8.89 -4.93 22.00
C VAL A 488 -9.96 -4.65 23.06
N THR A 489 -9.92 -3.46 23.65
CA THR A 489 -10.82 -3.11 24.75
C THR A 489 -11.80 -2.03 24.33
N SER A 490 -13.08 -2.23 24.65
CA SER A 490 -14.14 -1.26 24.36
C SER A 490 -14.75 -0.73 25.64
N THR A 491 -15.11 0.56 25.62
CA THR A 491 -16.07 1.09 26.60
C THR A 491 -17.37 0.33 26.50
N THR A 492 -18.00 0.15 27.65
CA THR A 492 -19.17 -0.66 27.94
C THR A 492 -20.49 -0.03 27.52
N LEU A 493 -20.47 0.65 26.37
CA LEU A 493 -21.62 1.30 25.76
C LEU A 493 -21.77 0.75 24.34
N TRP A 494 -23.01 0.43 23.93
CA TRP A 494 -23.27 -0.18 22.62
C TRP A 494 -22.67 0.64 21.46
N SER A 495 -22.80 1.96 21.50
CA SER A 495 -22.26 2.87 20.47
C SER A 495 -20.72 2.82 20.36
N HIS A 496 -20.03 2.39 21.41
CA HIS A 496 -18.59 2.15 21.39
C HIS A 496 -18.31 0.73 20.91
N VAL A 497 -18.97 -0.26 21.51
CA VAL A 497 -18.77 -1.68 21.21
C VAL A 497 -18.99 -1.98 19.74
N GLU A 498 -20.03 -1.46 19.09
CA GLU A 498 -20.28 -1.72 17.68
C GLU A 498 -19.12 -1.27 16.76
N LYS A 499 -18.40 -0.21 17.13
CA LYS A 499 -17.30 0.37 16.34
C LYS A 499 -15.98 -0.32 16.67
N ILE A 500 -15.71 -0.56 17.95
CA ILE A 500 -14.50 -1.25 18.40
C ILE A 500 -14.54 -2.73 18.00
N ALA A 501 -15.72 -3.36 18.00
CA ALA A 501 -15.90 -4.72 17.49
C ALA A 501 -15.66 -4.81 15.97
N ALA A 502 -16.02 -3.79 15.19
CA ALA A 502 -15.66 -3.72 13.77
C ALA A 502 -14.13 -3.66 13.57
N ILE A 503 -13.40 -2.93 14.42
CA ILE A 503 -11.93 -2.90 14.41
C ILE A 503 -11.35 -4.27 14.79
N ALA A 504 -11.93 -4.92 15.80
CA ALA A 504 -11.55 -6.28 16.21
C ALA A 504 -11.79 -7.30 15.09
N LEU A 505 -12.90 -7.20 14.36
CA LEU A 505 -13.17 -8.03 13.19
C LEU A 505 -12.10 -7.86 12.13
N GLU A 506 -11.74 -6.62 11.76
CA GLU A 506 -10.71 -6.36 10.75
C GLU A 506 -9.34 -6.94 11.15
N LEU A 507 -8.94 -6.80 12.42
CA LEU A 507 -7.74 -7.46 12.95
C LEU A 507 -7.83 -9.00 12.86
N ALA A 508 -9.00 -9.56 13.18
CA ALA A 508 -9.23 -10.99 13.14
C ALA A 508 -9.21 -11.55 11.69
N GLU A 509 -9.80 -10.83 10.74
CA GLU A 509 -9.81 -11.15 9.29
C GLU A 509 -8.40 -11.06 8.68
N LEU A 510 -7.57 -10.12 9.16
CA LEU A 510 -6.16 -10.05 8.79
C LEU A 510 -5.36 -11.27 9.28
N GLY A 511 -5.87 -11.98 10.29
CA GLY A 511 -5.30 -13.21 10.83
C GLY A 511 -4.67 -13.06 12.24
N TYR A 512 -4.92 -11.95 12.93
CA TYR A 512 -4.45 -11.76 14.31
C TYR A 512 -5.38 -12.51 15.31
N PRO A 513 -4.85 -13.22 16.32
CA PRO A 513 -5.64 -13.66 17.46
C PRO A 513 -6.04 -12.45 18.30
N VAL A 514 -7.35 -12.24 18.51
CA VAL A 514 -7.88 -11.07 19.21
C VAL A 514 -8.51 -11.50 20.53
N THR A 515 -8.14 -10.85 21.62
CA THR A 515 -8.86 -10.94 22.89
C THR A 515 -9.61 -9.63 23.10
N PHE A 516 -10.93 -9.70 22.96
CA PHE A 516 -11.84 -8.58 23.10
C PHE A 516 -12.30 -8.43 24.54
N ILE A 517 -12.17 -7.24 25.11
CA ILE A 517 -12.50 -6.95 26.51
C ILE A 517 -13.63 -5.93 26.56
N SER A 518 -14.75 -6.29 27.18
CA SER A 518 -15.88 -5.38 27.43
C SER A 518 -16.84 -5.98 28.47
N GLY A 519 -18.02 -5.38 28.65
CA GLY A 519 -19.03 -5.86 29.57
C GLY A 519 -19.71 -7.14 29.08
N ARG A 520 -20.08 -8.01 30.03
CA ARG A 520 -20.53 -9.38 29.75
C ARG A 520 -21.72 -9.45 28.80
N ILE A 521 -22.62 -8.47 28.82
CA ILE A 521 -23.78 -8.40 27.93
C ILE A 521 -23.43 -8.47 26.44
N PHE A 522 -22.21 -8.09 26.04
CA PHE A 522 -21.78 -8.06 24.65
C PHE A 522 -21.07 -9.34 24.19
N GLU A 523 -20.85 -10.31 25.08
CA GLU A 523 -20.12 -11.55 24.78
C GLU A 523 -20.68 -12.28 23.56
N LYS A 524 -22.01 -12.48 23.52
CA LYS A 524 -22.68 -13.15 22.40
C LYS A 524 -22.51 -12.39 21.09
N HIS A 525 -22.58 -11.05 21.14
CA HIS A 525 -22.46 -10.23 19.94
C HIS A 525 -21.05 -10.27 19.35
N VAL A 526 -20.02 -10.30 20.20
CA VAL A 526 -18.61 -10.24 19.77
C VAL A 526 -18.09 -11.60 19.33
N THR A 527 -18.39 -12.67 20.08
CA THR A 527 -17.87 -14.02 19.80
C THR A 527 -18.39 -14.61 18.49
N GLN A 528 -19.56 -14.17 18.02
CA GLN A 528 -20.11 -14.60 16.73
C GLN A 528 -19.49 -13.88 15.51
N LEU A 529 -18.65 -12.86 15.70
CA LEU A 529 -18.11 -12.06 14.57
C LEU A 529 -17.05 -12.83 13.79
N HIS A 530 -16.14 -13.52 14.48
CA HIS A 530 -15.05 -14.24 13.85
C HIS A 530 -14.41 -15.27 14.81
N PRO A 531 -14.01 -16.47 14.35
CA PRO A 531 -13.44 -17.51 15.22
C PRO A 531 -12.08 -17.14 15.86
N ASN A 532 -11.37 -16.15 15.32
CA ASN A 532 -10.12 -15.65 15.94
C ASN A 532 -10.36 -14.64 17.08
N ILE A 533 -11.61 -14.31 17.39
CA ILE A 533 -11.97 -13.40 18.49
C ILE A 533 -12.39 -14.22 19.71
N THR A 534 -11.64 -14.05 20.79
CA THR A 534 -11.99 -14.51 22.14
C THR A 534 -12.55 -13.34 22.94
N PHE A 535 -13.50 -13.59 23.83
CA PHE A 535 -14.11 -12.55 24.66
C PHE A 535 -13.71 -12.74 26.13
N GLU A 536 -13.32 -11.65 26.79
CA GLU A 536 -13.00 -11.62 28.21
C GLU A 536 -13.86 -10.54 28.90
N PRO A 537 -14.70 -10.89 29.88
CA PRO A 537 -15.55 -9.93 30.57
C PRO A 537 -14.73 -9.02 31.49
N MET A 538 -15.07 -7.73 31.54
CA MET A 538 -14.53 -6.83 32.55
C MET A 538 -14.96 -7.24 33.97
N ILE A 539 -14.00 -7.31 34.89
CA ILE A 539 -14.23 -7.74 36.26
C ILE A 539 -15.09 -6.71 36.99
N GLY A 540 -16.26 -7.14 37.49
CA GLY A 540 -17.11 -6.32 38.36
C GLY A 540 -17.91 -5.22 37.64
N LEU A 541 -18.00 -5.27 36.31
CA LEU A 541 -18.74 -4.28 35.52
C LEU A 541 -19.70 -4.99 34.54
N ASP A 542 -21.00 -4.69 34.67
CA ASP A 542 -22.07 -5.27 33.85
C ASP A 542 -23.02 -4.16 33.38
N ASP A 543 -22.45 -3.17 32.69
CA ASP A 543 -22.95 -2.16 31.71
C ASP A 543 -24.33 -1.50 31.84
N GLN A 544 -25.16 -1.91 32.78
CA GLN A 544 -26.44 -1.32 33.09
C GLN A 544 -26.30 -0.59 34.41
N LEU A 545 -26.71 0.69 34.41
CA LEU A 545 -27.03 1.38 35.65
C LEU A 545 -27.99 0.48 36.43
N THR A 546 -27.70 0.27 37.72
CA THR A 546 -28.63 -0.35 38.64
C THR A 546 -29.97 0.38 38.62
N LYS A 547 -31.05 -0.26 39.11
CA LYS A 547 -32.36 0.38 39.13
C LYS A 547 -32.32 1.71 39.90
N GLU A 548 -31.56 1.76 40.99
CA GLU A 548 -31.34 2.95 41.80
C GLU A 548 -30.54 4.02 41.04
N GLU A 549 -29.44 3.65 40.39
CA GLU A 549 -28.64 4.59 39.60
C GLU A 549 -29.39 5.14 38.40
N ARG A 550 -30.20 4.32 37.74
CA ARG A 550 -31.08 4.75 36.65
C ARG A 550 -32.15 5.71 37.16
N ALA A 551 -32.78 5.41 38.30
CA ALA A 551 -33.76 6.31 38.92
C ALA A 551 -33.12 7.66 39.30
N HIS A 552 -31.90 7.63 39.85
CA HIS A 552 -31.16 8.85 40.16
C HIS A 552 -30.79 9.64 38.90
N TYR A 553 -30.24 8.99 37.87
CA TYR A 553 -29.93 9.61 36.58
C TYR A 553 -31.15 10.33 35.98
N LEU A 554 -32.32 9.67 35.98
CA LEU A 554 -33.57 10.24 35.48
C LEU A 554 -34.13 11.36 36.37
N SER A 555 -33.72 11.43 37.65
CA SER A 555 -34.14 12.48 38.58
C SER A 555 -33.32 13.78 38.44
N LEU A 556 -32.19 13.76 37.73
CA LEU A 556 -31.35 14.93 37.54
C LEU A 556 -32.05 15.97 36.65
N PRO A 557 -32.16 17.24 37.10
CA PRO A 557 -33.03 18.23 36.47
C PRO A 557 -32.52 18.78 35.14
N THR A 558 -31.20 18.77 34.87
CA THR A 558 -30.66 19.28 33.60
C THR A 558 -29.88 18.23 32.79
N PRO A 559 -29.84 18.36 31.45
CA PRO A 559 -29.02 17.49 30.60
C PRO A 559 -27.53 17.50 30.94
N GLU A 560 -26.99 18.65 31.39
CA GLU A 560 -25.58 18.80 31.76
C GLU A 560 -25.24 18.00 33.02
N GLU A 561 -26.15 17.97 34.00
CA GLU A 561 -25.99 17.17 35.22
C GLU A 561 -26.10 15.67 34.92
N GLN A 562 -27.04 15.29 34.05
CA GLN A 562 -27.18 13.91 33.54
C GLN A 562 -25.90 13.45 32.84
N GLU A 563 -25.33 14.30 31.99
CA GLU A 563 -24.09 14.04 31.29
C GLU A 563 -22.90 13.96 32.26
N PHE A 564 -22.80 14.88 33.23
CA PHE A 564 -21.76 14.87 34.27
C PHE A 564 -21.81 13.58 35.10
N TYR A 565 -23.00 13.13 35.50
CA TYR A 565 -23.19 11.90 36.26
C TYR A 565 -22.73 10.66 35.46
N LEU A 566 -23.20 10.52 34.21
CA LEU A 566 -22.80 9.42 33.34
C LEU A 566 -21.30 9.43 33.06
N PHE A 567 -20.71 10.60 32.86
CA PHE A 567 -19.28 10.71 32.56
C PHE A 567 -18.42 10.23 33.74
N ASN A 568 -18.79 10.61 34.97
CA ASN A 568 -18.13 10.10 36.17
C ASN A 568 -18.30 8.58 36.29
N LYS A 569 -19.53 8.08 36.14
CA LYS A 569 -19.83 6.64 36.29
C LYS A 569 -19.11 5.77 35.28
N VAL A 570 -19.16 6.15 34.01
CA VAL A 570 -18.65 5.32 32.89
C VAL A 570 -17.13 5.45 32.76
N PHE A 571 -16.55 6.63 32.96
CA PHE A 571 -15.14 6.89 32.65
C PHE A 571 -14.23 7.11 33.87
N VAL A 572 -14.77 7.37 35.07
CA VAL A 572 -13.95 7.59 36.28
C VAL A 572 -14.12 6.43 37.26
N ASP A 573 -15.36 6.13 37.66
CA ASP A 573 -15.65 5.08 38.64
C ASP A 573 -15.27 3.68 38.14
N SER A 574 -15.19 3.50 36.82
CA SER A 574 -14.80 2.25 36.16
C SER A 574 -13.29 1.98 36.19
N ILE A 575 -12.44 2.97 36.51
CA ILE A 575 -10.97 2.85 36.46
C ILE A 575 -10.44 1.62 37.23
N PRO A 576 -10.83 1.37 38.49
CA PRO A 576 -10.29 0.24 39.24
C PRO A 576 -10.61 -1.11 38.61
N TYR A 577 -11.84 -1.27 38.11
CA TYR A 577 -12.33 -2.49 37.47
C TYR A 577 -11.64 -2.75 36.13
N GLN A 578 -11.51 -1.72 35.30
CA GLN A 578 -10.79 -1.78 34.03
C GLN A 578 -9.31 -2.11 34.27
N PHE A 579 -8.67 -1.41 35.22
CA PHE A 579 -7.28 -1.65 35.59
C PHE A 579 -7.05 -3.07 36.10
N GLN A 580 -7.90 -3.56 37.02
CA GLN A 580 -7.78 -4.93 37.53
C GLN A 580 -7.92 -5.98 36.42
N THR A 581 -8.85 -5.76 35.49
CA THR A 581 -9.03 -6.62 34.31
C THR A 581 -7.77 -6.63 33.44
N TYR A 582 -7.24 -5.46 33.08
CA TYR A 582 -5.99 -5.33 32.32
C TYR A 582 -4.84 -6.06 33.00
N GLN A 583 -4.62 -5.82 34.29
CA GLN A 583 -3.49 -6.40 35.02
C GLN A 583 -3.60 -7.92 35.16
N SER A 584 -4.81 -8.46 35.35
CA SER A 584 -5.04 -9.91 35.36
C SER A 584 -4.68 -10.54 34.01
N LEU A 585 -5.19 -9.98 32.92
CA LEU A 585 -4.96 -10.49 31.56
C LEU A 585 -3.51 -10.34 31.11
N PHE A 586 -2.88 -9.20 31.43
CA PHE A 586 -1.48 -8.94 31.10
C PHE A 586 -0.54 -9.85 31.89
N LYS A 587 -0.87 -10.16 33.15
CA LYS A 587 -0.14 -11.15 33.95
C LYS A 587 -0.25 -12.54 33.34
N ALA A 588 -1.47 -12.99 33.01
CA ALA A 588 -1.68 -14.28 32.35
C ALA A 588 -0.95 -14.36 30.99
N PHE A 589 -0.90 -13.26 30.23
CA PHE A 589 -0.13 -13.17 29.00
C PHE A 589 1.37 -13.33 29.23
N GLN A 590 1.93 -12.62 30.21
CA GLN A 590 3.35 -12.72 30.57
C GLN A 590 3.70 -14.12 31.09
N GLU A 591 2.84 -14.75 31.88
CA GLU A 591 3.03 -16.13 32.34
C GLU A 591 3.03 -17.12 31.17
N LYS A 592 2.15 -16.92 30.17
CA LYS A 592 2.02 -17.81 29.01
C LYS A 592 3.15 -17.65 27.99
N TYR A 593 3.53 -16.41 27.67
CA TYR A 593 4.46 -16.13 26.58
C TYR A 593 5.83 -15.65 27.05
N GLY A 594 5.97 -15.26 28.31
CA GLY A 594 7.16 -14.59 28.83
C GLY A 594 7.49 -13.36 27.98
N ASP A 595 8.79 -13.19 27.72
CA ASP A 595 9.23 -12.22 26.73
C ASP A 595 8.99 -12.68 25.29
N GLY A 596 8.45 -13.86 25.00
CA GLY A 596 8.38 -14.45 23.66
C GLY A 596 7.52 -13.71 22.64
N LYS A 597 6.60 -12.83 23.06
CA LYS A 597 5.68 -12.06 22.20
C LYS A 597 5.46 -10.64 22.73
N PRO A 598 5.21 -9.63 21.87
CA PRO A 598 4.86 -8.29 22.32
C PRO A 598 3.46 -8.28 22.93
N LEU A 599 3.31 -7.71 24.11
CA LEU A 599 2.02 -7.38 24.70
C LEU A 599 1.49 -6.09 24.04
N ILE A 600 0.52 -6.20 23.14
CA ILE A 600 -0.06 -5.07 22.39
C ILE A 600 -1.51 -4.87 22.84
N ASN A 601 -1.83 -3.67 23.32
CA ASN A 601 -3.15 -3.32 23.82
C ASN A 601 -3.79 -2.22 22.97
N PHE A 602 -4.75 -2.60 22.13
CA PHE A 602 -5.69 -1.67 21.53
C PHE A 602 -6.80 -1.38 22.53
N HIS A 603 -7.15 -0.11 22.68
CA HIS A 603 -8.19 0.29 23.60
C HIS A 603 -8.95 1.49 23.04
N ASP A 604 -10.26 1.47 23.21
CA ASP A 604 -11.08 2.67 23.14
C ASP A 604 -10.49 3.72 24.09
N ILE A 605 -10.21 4.91 23.57
CA ILE A 605 -9.57 6.00 24.32
C ILE A 605 -10.33 6.40 25.59
N THR A 606 -11.63 6.07 25.67
CA THR A 606 -12.47 6.35 26.83
C THR A 606 -12.38 5.28 27.94
N THR A 607 -11.65 4.18 27.72
CA THR A 607 -11.39 3.14 28.74
C THR A 607 -10.21 3.51 29.65
N THR A 608 -10.42 4.45 30.55
CA THR A 608 -9.39 5.11 31.37
C THR A 608 -8.55 4.23 32.30
N GLY A 609 -8.90 2.97 32.55
CA GLY A 609 -8.11 2.06 33.39
C GLY A 609 -6.68 1.85 32.89
N HIS A 610 -6.44 1.99 31.59
CA HIS A 610 -5.10 1.90 31.02
C HIS A 610 -4.21 3.12 31.35
N HIS A 611 -4.79 4.24 31.83
CA HIS A 611 -4.04 5.46 32.18
C HIS A 611 -3.17 5.30 33.42
N VAL A 612 -3.47 4.36 34.32
CA VAL A 612 -2.81 4.22 35.62
C VAL A 612 -1.29 4.03 35.46
N VAL A 613 -0.86 3.04 34.67
CA VAL A 613 0.57 2.69 34.54
C VAL A 613 1.37 3.77 33.79
N PRO A 614 0.92 4.29 32.62
CA PRO A 614 1.64 5.37 31.91
C PRO A 614 1.74 6.67 32.71
N LEU A 615 0.80 6.93 33.63
CA LEU A 615 0.87 8.09 34.52
C LEU A 615 1.77 7.86 35.75
N GLY A 616 2.39 6.69 35.89
CA GLY A 616 3.32 6.36 36.98
C GLY A 616 2.73 5.55 38.13
N GLY A 617 1.53 5.01 37.96
CA GLY A 617 0.95 4.04 38.90
C GLY A 617 1.60 2.65 38.77
N PRO A 618 1.45 1.78 39.78
CA PRO A 618 1.99 0.43 39.75
C PRO A 618 1.26 -0.44 38.71
N GLY A 619 1.96 -1.42 38.13
CA GLY A 619 1.36 -2.41 37.23
C GLY A 619 2.26 -2.82 36.06
N ILE A 620 1.79 -3.81 35.31
CA ILE A 620 2.35 -4.26 34.04
C ILE A 620 1.98 -3.24 32.96
N SER A 621 3.00 -2.67 32.33
CA SER A 621 2.84 -1.88 31.11
C SER A 621 2.88 -2.81 29.89
N PRO A 622 1.94 -2.70 28.94
CA PRO A 622 2.11 -3.33 27.64
C PRO A 622 3.31 -2.73 26.92
N PHE A 623 3.80 -3.44 25.90
CA PHE A 623 4.87 -2.92 25.05
C PHE A 623 4.39 -1.73 24.23
N ALA A 624 3.12 -1.76 23.79
CA ALA A 624 2.47 -0.65 23.11
C ALA A 624 0.99 -0.55 23.53
N ASN A 625 0.59 0.66 23.89
CA ASN A 625 -0.80 1.08 24.05
C ASN A 625 -1.24 1.84 22.79
N VAL A 626 -2.22 1.30 22.07
CA VAL A 626 -2.79 1.89 20.86
C VAL A 626 -4.20 2.40 21.16
N GLY A 627 -4.36 3.72 21.19
CA GLY A 627 -5.65 4.36 21.40
C GLY A 627 -6.48 4.34 20.12
N LEU A 628 -7.72 3.86 20.22
CA LEU A 628 -8.73 3.88 19.16
C LEU A 628 -9.66 5.07 19.41
N ASN A 629 -9.41 6.16 18.70
CA ASN A 629 -10.25 7.35 18.77
C ASN A 629 -11.41 7.24 17.77
N ILE A 630 -12.62 7.13 18.31
CA ILE A 630 -13.89 7.12 17.55
C ILE A 630 -14.71 8.40 17.79
N HIS A 631 -14.04 9.48 18.22
CA HIS A 631 -14.60 10.80 18.50
C HIS A 631 -13.75 11.90 17.82
N PRO A 632 -14.21 13.17 17.77
CA PRO A 632 -13.34 14.28 17.40
C PRO A 632 -12.13 14.38 18.34
N LEU A 633 -11.00 14.88 17.86
CA LEU A 633 -9.77 14.92 18.66
C LEU A 633 -9.92 15.80 19.92
N THR A 634 -9.70 15.19 21.08
CA THR A 634 -9.79 15.81 22.41
C THR A 634 -8.47 16.40 22.90
N LEU A 635 -7.41 16.35 22.08
CA LEU A 635 -6.11 16.92 22.41
C LEU A 635 -6.21 18.43 22.60
N ASP A 636 -5.80 18.92 23.77
CA ASP A 636 -5.44 20.33 23.93
C ASP A 636 -4.50 20.81 22.82
N SER A 637 -4.75 22.02 22.33
CA SER A 637 -3.96 22.65 21.26
C SER A 637 -3.93 24.17 21.45
N ASP A 638 -2.80 24.80 21.12
CA ASP A 638 -2.71 26.26 21.03
C ASP A 638 -3.54 26.82 19.85
N ASP A 639 -3.92 25.98 18.88
CA ASP A 639 -4.57 26.40 17.64
C ASP A 639 -6.08 26.18 17.62
N THR A 640 -6.66 25.54 18.65
CA THR A 640 -8.10 25.26 18.71
C THR A 640 -8.70 25.61 20.07
N PHE A 641 -10.01 25.86 20.10
CA PHE A 641 -10.73 25.92 21.37
C PHE A 641 -10.75 24.55 22.08
N PRO A 642 -10.96 24.53 23.41
CA PRO A 642 -11.12 23.30 24.18
C PRO A 642 -12.20 22.39 23.59
N PHE A 643 -11.92 21.07 23.57
CA PHE A 643 -12.84 20.06 23.03
C PHE A 643 -14.23 20.12 23.68
N ARG A 644 -14.29 20.42 24.98
CA ARG A 644 -15.53 20.40 25.75
C ARG A 644 -15.70 21.62 26.64
N THR A 645 -16.91 22.15 26.62
CA THR A 645 -17.52 22.88 27.74
C THR A 645 -18.78 22.10 28.11
N PHE A 646 -19.10 21.92 29.40
CA PHE A 646 -20.40 21.32 29.76
C PHE A 646 -21.59 22.18 29.28
N GLN A 647 -21.30 23.41 28.86
CA GLN A 647 -22.19 24.35 28.18
C GLN A 647 -22.47 24.02 26.70
N SER A 648 -21.86 22.97 26.12
CA SER A 648 -22.20 22.43 24.79
C SER A 648 -22.04 23.39 23.59
N VAL A 649 -21.00 24.23 23.55
CA VAL A 649 -20.76 25.14 22.42
C VAL A 649 -19.46 24.78 21.70
N GLY A 650 -19.57 24.20 20.51
CA GLY A 650 -18.44 24.05 19.60
C GLY A 650 -18.07 25.41 19.00
N ARG A 651 -16.77 25.72 18.94
CA ARG A 651 -16.27 27.02 18.45
C ARG A 651 -15.26 26.82 17.33
N LYS A 652 -15.43 27.60 16.26
CA LYS A 652 -14.47 27.66 15.15
C LYS A 652 -13.17 28.30 15.66
N PRO A 653 -11.98 27.75 15.31
CA PRO A 653 -10.71 28.34 15.67
C PRO A 653 -10.57 29.80 15.21
N HIS A 654 -9.95 30.64 16.02
CA HIS A 654 -9.49 31.96 15.56
C HIS A 654 -8.25 31.79 14.67
N THR A 655 -8.12 32.64 13.65
CA THR A 655 -6.98 32.62 12.70
C THR A 655 -6.14 33.90 12.74
N GLY A 656 -6.47 34.85 13.63
CA GLY A 656 -5.75 36.12 13.80
C GLY A 656 -4.43 36.00 14.57
N PRO A 657 -3.63 37.09 14.65
CA PRO A 657 -2.34 37.08 15.34
C PRO A 657 -2.44 36.74 16.84
N ASP A 658 -3.56 37.07 17.48
CA ASP A 658 -3.81 36.80 18.90
C ASP A 658 -4.50 35.44 19.16
N ALA A 659 -4.72 34.63 18.12
CA ALA A 659 -5.51 33.40 18.22
C ALA A 659 -5.01 32.46 19.34
N LYS A 660 -3.69 32.23 19.42
CA LYS A 660 -3.11 31.35 20.45
C LYS A 660 -3.35 31.85 21.88
N ALA A 661 -3.28 33.17 22.09
CA ALA A 661 -3.56 33.76 23.40
C ALA A 661 -5.04 33.61 23.78
N ILE A 662 -5.94 33.80 22.81
CA ILE A 662 -7.39 33.61 23.00
C ILE A 662 -7.71 32.16 23.34
N HIS A 663 -7.15 31.19 22.59
CA HIS A 663 -7.37 29.76 22.85
C HIS A 663 -6.82 29.36 24.23
N ARG A 664 -5.60 29.77 24.58
CA ARG A 664 -5.00 29.48 25.89
C ARG A 664 -5.85 30.00 27.04
N LYS A 665 -6.35 31.24 26.94
CA LYS A 665 -7.27 31.80 27.93
C LYS A 665 -8.56 30.97 28.02
N ALA A 666 -9.10 30.50 26.90
CA ALA A 666 -10.27 29.64 26.91
C ALA A 666 -10.03 28.30 27.64
N TYR A 667 -8.84 27.68 27.49
CA TYR A 667 -8.49 26.49 28.30
C TYR A 667 -8.43 26.79 29.80
N GLU A 668 -7.86 27.95 30.18
CA GLU A 668 -7.82 28.38 31.59
C GLU A 668 -9.23 28.60 32.15
N ASP A 669 -10.10 29.25 31.39
CA ASP A 669 -11.50 29.51 31.78
C ASP A 669 -12.27 28.19 31.95
N VAL A 670 -12.15 27.26 30.98
CA VAL A 670 -12.82 25.95 31.02
C VAL A 670 -12.32 25.08 32.17
N LYS A 671 -11.02 25.10 32.46
CA LYS A 671 -10.46 24.36 33.59
C LYS A 671 -11.02 24.82 34.95
N ASN A 672 -11.43 26.08 35.04
CA ASN A 672 -12.02 26.66 36.25
C ASN A 672 -13.56 26.54 36.28
N GLU A 673 -14.20 26.03 35.23
CA GLU A 673 -15.64 25.76 35.21
C GLU A 673 -16.00 24.72 36.29
N PRO A 674 -17.06 24.93 37.11
CA PRO A 674 -17.35 24.08 38.27
C PRO A 674 -17.44 22.58 37.96
N MET A 675 -18.19 22.19 36.91
CA MET A 675 -18.35 20.78 36.53
C MET A 675 -17.06 20.18 35.96
N THR A 676 -16.34 20.92 35.12
CA THR A 676 -15.04 20.49 34.57
C THR A 676 -14.01 20.29 35.67
N LYS A 677 -13.93 21.24 36.61
CA LYS A 677 -13.04 21.13 37.77
C LYS A 677 -13.42 19.93 38.64
N ALA A 678 -14.71 19.75 38.97
CA ALA A 678 -15.18 18.64 39.79
C ALA A 678 -14.90 17.28 39.15
N LEU A 679 -15.08 17.15 37.82
CA LEU A 679 -14.77 15.92 37.09
C LEU A 679 -13.27 15.60 37.16
N ASN A 680 -12.42 16.58 36.91
CA ASN A 680 -10.97 16.40 36.96
C ASN A 680 -10.47 16.12 38.38
N ASP A 681 -11.03 16.77 39.40
CA ASP A 681 -10.71 16.50 40.80
C ASP A 681 -11.05 15.05 41.16
N HIS A 682 -12.22 14.56 40.74
CA HIS A 682 -12.62 13.16 40.98
C HIS A 682 -11.72 12.18 40.23
N TRP A 683 -11.45 12.41 38.95
CA TRP A 683 -10.53 11.58 38.18
C TRP A 683 -9.12 11.54 38.78
N GLN A 684 -8.59 12.68 39.23
CA GLN A 684 -7.30 12.74 39.93
C GLN A 684 -7.33 12.01 41.27
N ALA A 685 -8.41 12.14 42.05
CA ALA A 685 -8.58 11.40 43.30
C ALA A 685 -8.56 9.89 43.03
N LYS A 686 -9.27 9.43 42.00
CA LYS A 686 -9.28 8.02 41.60
C LYS A 686 -7.89 7.52 41.18
N LEU A 687 -7.15 8.29 40.40
CA LEU A 687 -5.77 7.92 40.05
C LEU A 687 -4.84 7.85 41.26
N LYS A 688 -5.00 8.74 42.25
CA LYS A 688 -4.25 8.68 43.52
C LYS A 688 -4.58 7.44 44.33
N GLU A 689 -5.86 7.05 44.40
CA GLU A 689 -6.29 5.78 45.02
C GLU A 689 -5.61 4.58 44.34
N MET A 690 -5.42 4.66 43.02
CA MET A 690 -4.71 3.64 42.22
C MET A 690 -3.17 3.72 42.34
N GLY A 691 -2.63 4.60 43.18
CA GLY A 691 -1.19 4.70 43.43
C GLY A 691 -0.41 5.58 42.44
N VAL A 692 -1.09 6.40 41.64
CA VAL A 692 -0.43 7.38 40.75
C VAL A 692 0.04 8.58 41.58
N VAL A 693 1.31 8.97 41.42
CA VAL A 693 1.90 10.15 42.10
C VAL A 693 2.50 11.10 41.07
N ARG A 694 1.82 12.23 40.82
CA ARG A 694 2.32 13.30 39.93
C ARG A 694 2.16 14.68 40.58
N LYS A 695 3.06 15.60 40.21
CA LYS A 695 2.95 17.02 40.57
C LYS A 695 1.76 17.68 39.88
N GLN A 696 1.51 17.31 38.63
CA GLN A 696 0.41 17.81 37.81
C GLN A 696 -0.17 16.65 37.01
N TYR A 697 -1.49 16.59 36.98
CA TYR A 697 -2.26 15.65 36.17
C TYR A 697 -2.76 16.37 34.92
N PRO A 698 -2.76 15.70 33.74
CA PRO A 698 -3.41 16.26 32.54
C PRO A 698 -4.91 16.43 32.77
N ASP A 699 -5.65 17.13 31.90
CA ASP A 699 -7.11 17.06 31.92
C ASP A 699 -7.58 15.65 31.47
N ILE A 700 -8.69 15.12 31.98
CA ILE A 700 -9.21 13.79 31.58
C ILE A 700 -9.54 13.72 30.07
N CYS A 701 -10.11 14.77 29.48
CA CYS A 701 -10.42 14.81 28.06
C CYS A 701 -9.13 14.85 27.24
N HIS A 702 -8.14 15.65 27.64
CA HIS A 702 -6.82 15.64 27.02
C HIS A 702 -6.16 14.24 27.13
N ALA A 703 -6.28 13.62 28.30
CA ALA A 703 -5.67 12.34 28.63
C ALA A 703 -6.13 11.21 27.68
N PHE A 704 -7.40 11.20 27.25
CA PHE A 704 -7.93 10.22 26.30
C PHE A 704 -7.07 10.07 25.03
N ASN A 705 -6.56 11.17 24.48
CA ASN A 705 -5.74 11.14 23.26
C ASN A 705 -4.24 11.35 23.51
N ALA A 706 -3.86 11.91 24.67
CA ALA A 706 -2.48 12.23 24.98
C ALA A 706 -1.68 11.04 25.54
N ILE A 707 -2.32 10.15 26.29
CA ILE A 707 -1.65 9.04 26.99
C ILE A 707 -1.23 7.88 26.07
N PRO A 708 -2.03 7.44 25.07
CA PRO A 708 -1.65 6.30 24.24
C PRO A 708 -0.32 6.52 23.50
N ASP A 709 0.46 5.46 23.27
CA ASP A 709 1.73 5.54 22.52
C ASP A 709 1.49 5.89 21.05
N TYR A 710 0.43 5.29 20.49
CA TYR A 710 -0.09 5.51 19.15
C TYR A 710 -1.58 5.84 19.22
N LEU A 711 -2.03 6.77 18.37
CA LEU A 711 -3.44 7.16 18.30
C LEU A 711 -3.95 6.88 16.89
N LEU A 712 -4.89 5.93 16.76
CA LEU A 712 -5.60 5.66 15.52
C LEU A 712 -6.95 6.38 15.58
N SER A 713 -7.15 7.38 14.72
CA SER A 713 -8.32 8.24 14.72
C SER A 713 -9.26 7.95 13.55
N LEU A 714 -10.55 7.83 13.87
CA LEU A 714 -11.63 7.86 12.90
C LEU A 714 -11.61 9.23 12.20
N GLY A 715 -11.92 9.26 10.90
CA GLY A 715 -11.89 10.45 10.07
C GLY A 715 -10.68 10.53 9.15
N VAL A 716 -10.50 11.73 8.59
CA VAL A 716 -9.39 12.12 7.71
C VAL A 716 -8.90 13.51 8.13
N PRO A 717 -7.64 13.86 7.86
CA PRO A 717 -7.11 15.20 8.15
C PRO A 717 -7.95 16.34 7.59
N GLY A 718 -8.57 16.17 6.41
CA GLY A 718 -9.47 17.18 5.84
C GLY A 718 -10.75 17.45 6.64
N PHE A 719 -11.13 16.55 7.55
CA PHE A 719 -12.27 16.71 8.46
C PHE A 719 -11.82 16.91 9.92
N GLU A 720 -10.84 17.80 10.14
CA GLU A 720 -10.36 18.19 11.46
C GLU A 720 -9.90 19.67 11.44
N PHE A 721 -9.83 20.31 12.62
CA PHE A 721 -9.24 21.64 12.71
C PHE A 721 -7.72 21.58 12.48
N PRO A 722 -7.11 22.56 11.78
CA PRO A 722 -5.66 22.63 11.66
C PRO A 722 -4.98 22.77 13.03
N ARG A 723 -4.01 21.91 13.31
CA ARG A 723 -3.22 21.91 14.57
C ARG A 723 -1.74 21.85 14.25
N SER A 724 -0.98 22.89 14.58
CA SER A 724 0.47 22.95 14.40
C SER A 724 1.24 22.13 15.43
N ASP A 725 0.59 21.80 16.55
CA ASP A 725 1.11 21.04 17.68
C ASP A 725 0.62 19.57 17.71
N LEU A 726 0.07 19.07 16.61
CA LEU A 726 -0.37 17.67 16.51
C LEU A 726 0.83 16.72 16.62
N ARG A 727 0.78 15.79 17.58
CA ARG A 727 1.84 14.79 17.81
C ARG A 727 2.01 13.86 16.59
N PRO A 728 3.23 13.39 16.29
CA PRO A 728 3.52 12.60 15.08
C PRO A 728 2.90 11.20 15.04
N ASN A 729 2.45 10.67 16.18
CA ASN A 729 1.89 9.31 16.29
C ASN A 729 0.36 9.25 16.11
N VAL A 730 -0.28 10.33 15.61
CA VAL A 730 -1.69 10.31 15.21
C VAL A 730 -1.79 9.80 13.77
N ARG A 731 -2.58 8.74 13.57
CA ARG A 731 -2.87 8.16 12.24
C ARG A 731 -4.37 8.12 12.03
N TYR A 732 -4.82 8.61 10.89
CA TYR A 732 -6.23 8.51 10.49
C TYR A 732 -6.49 7.19 9.77
N PHE A 733 -7.68 6.63 9.97
CA PHE A 733 -8.09 5.39 9.30
C PHE A 733 -9.32 5.52 8.40
N GLY A 734 -9.77 6.74 8.11
CA GLY A 734 -10.94 6.99 7.29
C GLY A 734 -12.22 6.70 8.07
N ALA A 735 -13.19 6.04 7.44
CA ALA A 735 -14.45 5.66 8.08
C ALA A 735 -14.78 4.19 7.85
N PHE A 736 -15.64 3.64 8.70
CA PHE A 736 -16.05 2.24 8.62
C PHE A 736 -16.81 1.94 7.33
N LYS A 737 -16.54 0.76 6.75
CA LYS A 737 -17.24 0.30 5.54
C LYS A 737 -18.67 -0.15 5.84
N LYS A 738 -18.84 -0.87 6.95
CA LYS A 738 -20.09 -1.43 7.47
C LYS A 738 -20.12 -1.27 8.98
N VAL A 739 -21.21 -0.74 9.53
CA VAL A 739 -21.46 -0.65 10.98
C VAL A 739 -22.92 -1.04 11.22
N GLY A 740 -23.19 -1.81 12.28
CA GLY A 740 -24.56 -2.06 12.75
C GLY A 740 -25.21 -3.39 12.35
N ASN A 741 -24.53 -4.35 11.70
CA ASN A 741 -25.00 -5.74 11.61
C ASN A 741 -23.87 -6.68 11.15
N GLN A 742 -23.02 -7.13 12.08
CA GLN A 742 -21.89 -8.04 11.77
C GLN A 742 -22.05 -9.45 12.36
N GLY A 743 -23.18 -9.76 12.99
CA GLY A 743 -23.54 -11.15 13.25
C GLY A 743 -23.85 -11.86 11.93
N HIS A 744 -23.53 -13.15 11.83
CA HIS A 744 -23.71 -14.04 10.67
C HIS A 744 -25.14 -14.14 10.08
N GLU A 745 -26.09 -13.31 10.51
CA GLU A 745 -27.45 -13.29 9.97
C GLU A 745 -27.47 -12.65 8.58
N ASN A 746 -27.81 -13.50 7.60
CA ASN A 746 -27.92 -13.21 6.19
C ASN A 746 -28.90 -12.06 5.91
N LYS A 747 -28.41 -11.03 5.21
CA LYS A 747 -29.12 -9.85 4.66
C LYS A 747 -29.75 -8.93 5.72
N PRO A 748 -29.49 -7.60 5.67
CA PRO A 748 -30.20 -6.66 6.52
C PRO A 748 -31.70 -6.70 6.21
N HIS A 749 -32.52 -6.82 7.25
CA HIS A 749 -33.98 -6.71 7.15
C HIS A 749 -34.33 -5.26 6.80
N LEU A 750 -34.55 -5.00 5.51
CA LEU A 750 -35.04 -3.71 5.04
C LEU A 750 -36.56 -3.61 5.25
N PRO A 751 -37.10 -2.41 5.51
CA PRO A 751 -38.54 -2.20 5.59
C PRO A 751 -39.25 -2.60 4.30
N SER A 752 -40.51 -3.05 4.39
CA SER A 752 -41.30 -3.50 3.24
C SER A 752 -41.46 -2.44 2.14
N TRP A 753 -41.44 -1.16 2.52
CA TRP A 753 -41.55 -0.01 1.62
C TRP A 753 -40.22 0.43 0.98
N TRP A 754 -39.11 -0.29 1.20
CA TRP A 754 -37.78 0.12 0.72
C TRP A 754 -37.71 0.38 -0.80
N ASP A 755 -38.42 -0.43 -1.60
CA ASP A 755 -38.47 -0.26 -3.06
C ASP A 755 -39.07 1.10 -3.47
N GLU A 756 -39.90 1.71 -2.63
CA GLU A 756 -40.45 3.04 -2.87
C GLU A 756 -39.38 4.13 -2.78
N VAL A 757 -38.34 3.97 -1.95
CA VAL A 757 -37.21 4.91 -1.87
C VAL A 757 -36.42 4.88 -3.18
N ALA A 758 -36.15 3.67 -3.69
CA ALA A 758 -35.46 3.49 -4.95
C ALA A 758 -36.29 4.03 -6.14
N GLN A 759 -37.61 3.83 -6.11
CA GLN A 759 -38.51 4.36 -7.13
C GLN A 759 -38.59 5.89 -7.07
N ALA A 760 -38.75 6.49 -5.89
CA ALA A 760 -38.77 7.94 -5.72
C ALA A 760 -37.49 8.61 -6.27
N LYS A 761 -36.32 8.00 -6.04
CA LYS A 761 -35.05 8.48 -6.60
C LYS A 761 -35.05 8.43 -8.14
N LYS A 762 -35.57 7.34 -8.74
CA LYS A 762 -35.71 7.22 -10.20
C LYS A 762 -36.68 8.24 -10.78
N ASP A 763 -37.74 8.57 -10.05
CA ASP A 763 -38.74 9.57 -10.42
C ASP A 763 -38.21 11.02 -10.25
N GLY A 764 -36.95 11.18 -9.84
CA GLY A 764 -36.29 12.47 -9.70
C GLY A 764 -36.52 13.19 -8.37
N LYS A 765 -37.18 12.54 -7.40
CA LYS A 765 -37.35 13.10 -6.06
C LYS A 765 -36.03 13.19 -5.31
N LYS A 766 -35.92 14.20 -4.45
CA LYS A 766 -34.82 14.31 -3.48
C LYS A 766 -35.10 13.45 -2.27
N ILE A 767 -34.12 12.69 -1.82
CA ILE A 767 -34.23 11.83 -0.64
C ILE A 767 -33.56 12.54 0.53
N VAL A 768 -34.33 12.87 1.56
CA VAL A 768 -33.81 13.46 2.80
C VAL A 768 -33.89 12.41 3.90
N ALA A 769 -32.75 12.02 4.48
CA ALA A 769 -32.76 11.13 5.63
C ALA A 769 -32.72 11.94 6.93
N VAL A 770 -33.42 11.48 7.98
CA VAL A 770 -33.31 12.05 9.32
C VAL A 770 -33.02 10.97 10.36
N SER A 771 -32.01 11.23 11.20
CA SER A 771 -31.60 10.35 12.30
C SER A 771 -31.14 11.13 13.52
N GLN A 772 -31.52 10.64 14.71
CA GLN A 772 -31.28 11.29 15.99
C GLN A 772 -30.38 10.48 16.95
N GLY A 773 -29.76 9.40 16.46
CA GLY A 773 -28.85 8.55 17.24
C GLY A 773 -29.53 7.66 18.30
N THR A 774 -28.73 6.89 19.04
CA THR A 774 -29.21 5.85 19.98
C THR A 774 -29.32 6.32 21.43
N VAL A 775 -28.81 7.52 21.75
CA VAL A 775 -28.75 8.07 23.12
C VAL A 775 -29.82 9.14 23.32
N GLU A 776 -30.06 9.98 22.33
CA GLU A 776 -31.10 11.02 22.36
C GLU A 776 -32.42 10.46 21.82
N ILE A 777 -33.20 9.89 22.73
CA ILE A 777 -34.44 9.18 22.39
C ILE A 777 -35.68 10.08 22.29
N ASN A 778 -35.56 11.37 22.61
CA ASN A 778 -36.68 12.32 22.55
C ASN A 778 -36.89 12.83 21.13
N LEU A 779 -37.83 12.25 20.38
CA LEU A 779 -38.01 12.53 18.94
C LEU A 779 -38.45 13.98 18.62
N ASP A 780 -38.90 14.74 19.61
CA ASP A 780 -39.19 16.18 19.49
C ASP A 780 -37.94 17.02 19.24
N ASP A 781 -36.74 16.49 19.52
CA ASP A 781 -35.50 17.24 19.39
C ASP A 781 -35.17 17.52 17.92
N LEU A 782 -35.34 16.55 17.01
CA LEU A 782 -34.99 16.71 15.59
C LEU A 782 -35.88 15.94 14.62
N LEU A 783 -36.29 14.71 14.95
CA LEU A 783 -37.00 13.84 14.00
C LEU A 783 -38.39 14.39 13.66
N LEU A 784 -39.23 14.66 14.66
CA LEU A 784 -40.60 15.17 14.44
C LEU A 784 -40.60 16.57 13.79
N PRO A 785 -39.79 17.55 14.24
CA PRO A 785 -39.68 18.84 13.55
C PRO A 785 -39.23 18.72 12.10
N THR A 786 -38.41 17.72 11.75
CA THR A 786 -37.98 17.50 10.36
C THR A 786 -39.10 16.95 9.50
N LEU A 787 -39.91 16.01 10.02
CA LEU A 787 -41.10 15.51 9.33
C LEU A 787 -42.09 16.66 9.05
N GLU A 788 -42.35 17.49 10.06
CA GLU A 788 -43.22 18.68 9.91
C GLU A 788 -42.63 19.71 8.93
N ALA A 789 -41.31 19.94 8.97
CA ALA A 789 -40.64 20.90 8.09
C ALA A 789 -40.71 20.53 6.61
N LEU A 790 -40.88 19.24 6.28
CA LEU A 790 -40.81 18.74 4.92
C LEU A 790 -42.12 18.14 4.41
N GLN A 791 -43.18 18.09 5.23
CA GLN A 791 -44.45 17.43 4.87
C GLN A 791 -45.11 17.96 3.59
N ASP A 792 -44.94 19.25 3.28
CA ASP A 792 -45.57 19.92 2.13
C ASP A 792 -44.70 19.87 0.85
N ARG A 793 -43.57 19.16 0.88
CA ARG A 793 -42.60 19.08 -0.24
C ARG A 793 -42.82 17.82 -1.07
N GLU A 794 -43.62 17.92 -2.13
CA GLU A 794 -43.92 16.80 -3.03
C GLU A 794 -42.69 16.29 -3.80
N ASP A 795 -41.69 17.14 -4.00
CA ASP A 795 -40.41 16.83 -4.64
C ASP A 795 -39.41 16.10 -3.72
N ILE A 796 -39.75 15.94 -2.44
CA ILE A 796 -38.92 15.26 -1.43
C ILE A 796 -39.61 13.97 -0.95
N LEU A 797 -38.81 12.93 -0.72
CA LEU A 797 -39.17 11.79 0.13
C LEU A 797 -38.30 11.82 1.39
N VAL A 798 -38.93 11.83 2.57
CA VAL A 798 -38.23 11.79 3.85
C VAL A 798 -38.11 10.36 4.35
N VAL A 799 -36.90 9.92 4.70
CA VAL A 799 -36.65 8.61 5.32
C VAL A 799 -36.16 8.82 6.75
N ALA A 800 -36.97 8.46 7.73
CA ALA A 800 -36.69 8.69 9.15
C ALA A 800 -36.37 7.38 9.88
N THR A 801 -35.39 7.43 10.79
CA THR A 801 -35.09 6.31 11.70
C THR A 801 -35.39 6.67 13.15
N SER A 802 -36.34 5.97 13.79
CA SER A 802 -36.70 6.17 15.21
C SER A 802 -35.70 5.53 16.19
N VAL A 803 -34.81 4.66 15.70
CA VAL A 803 -33.67 3.99 16.35
C VAL A 803 -34.05 3.01 17.47
N VAL A 804 -34.83 3.45 18.45
CA VAL A 804 -35.05 2.71 19.70
C VAL A 804 -36.38 1.98 19.74
N LYS A 805 -37.43 2.57 19.16
CA LYS A 805 -38.81 2.03 19.14
C LYS A 805 -39.27 1.73 17.72
N GLU A 806 -40.11 0.72 17.56
CA GLU A 806 -40.82 0.55 16.28
C GLU A 806 -41.74 1.76 16.03
N PRO A 807 -41.96 2.19 14.77
CA PRO A 807 -42.79 3.35 14.47
C PRO A 807 -44.17 3.32 15.14
N GLU A 808 -44.77 2.13 15.26
CA GLU A 808 -46.09 1.90 15.87
C GLU A 808 -46.09 2.08 17.40
N GLU A 809 -44.91 2.02 18.04
CA GLU A 809 -44.72 2.18 19.48
C GLU A 809 -44.39 3.63 19.88
N VAL A 810 -44.27 4.53 18.89
CA VAL A 810 -43.98 5.95 19.12
C VAL A 810 -45.28 6.71 19.31
N GLU A 811 -45.57 7.04 20.56
CA GLU A 811 -46.72 7.86 20.94
C GLU A 811 -46.67 9.25 20.26
N GLY A 812 -47.75 9.64 19.58
CA GLY A 812 -47.85 10.94 18.91
C GLY A 812 -47.19 11.04 17.52
N LEU A 813 -46.56 9.96 17.00
CA LEU A 813 -45.96 9.99 15.66
C LEU A 813 -47.03 9.98 14.57
N VAL A 814 -47.15 11.10 13.86
CA VAL A 814 -47.90 11.20 12.60
C VAL A 814 -46.91 11.16 11.46
N THR A 815 -47.04 10.17 10.56
CA THR A 815 -46.16 10.04 9.39
C THR A 815 -46.77 10.75 8.19
N PRO A 816 -46.15 11.82 7.65
CA PRO A 816 -46.60 12.48 6.43
C PRO A 816 -46.64 11.54 5.22
N SER A 817 -47.46 11.85 4.23
CA SER A 817 -47.59 11.02 3.00
C SER A 817 -46.27 10.88 2.23
N ASN A 818 -45.42 11.91 2.29
CA ASN A 818 -44.08 11.95 1.70
C ASN A 818 -42.96 11.45 2.64
N ALA A 819 -43.30 10.74 3.73
CA ALA A 819 -42.32 10.21 4.68
C ALA A 819 -42.43 8.69 4.84
N ARG A 820 -41.31 8.05 5.15
CA ARG A 820 -41.22 6.63 5.53
C ARG A 820 -40.38 6.51 6.80
N VAL A 821 -40.94 5.88 7.83
CA VAL A 821 -40.30 5.72 9.14
C VAL A 821 -40.01 4.24 9.38
N ALA A 822 -38.81 3.94 9.85
CA ALA A 822 -38.43 2.61 10.33
C ALA A 822 -37.68 2.74 11.65
N LYS A 823 -37.61 1.66 12.43
CA LYS A 823 -36.74 1.62 13.60
C LYS A 823 -35.27 1.81 13.22
N PHE A 824 -34.77 1.03 12.27
CA PHE A 824 -33.37 1.09 11.88
C PHE A 824 -33.18 0.75 10.41
N ILE A 825 -32.29 1.47 9.74
CA ILE A 825 -31.83 1.19 8.38
C ILE A 825 -30.31 1.34 8.35
N PRO A 826 -29.57 0.32 7.88
CA PRO A 826 -28.11 0.42 7.77
C PRO A 826 -27.67 1.58 6.87
N TYR A 827 -26.75 2.41 7.36
CA TYR A 827 -26.27 3.59 6.64
C TYR A 827 -25.51 3.28 5.35
N ASP A 828 -24.88 2.11 5.24
CA ASP A 828 -24.25 1.67 3.99
C ASP A 828 -25.25 1.40 2.87
N LEU A 829 -26.53 1.20 3.20
CA LEU A 829 -27.64 1.08 2.25
C LEU A 829 -28.44 2.36 2.10
N LEU A 830 -28.66 3.10 3.20
CA LEU A 830 -29.43 4.34 3.20
C LEU A 830 -28.71 5.50 2.50
N LEU A 831 -27.52 5.85 2.98
CA LEU A 831 -26.85 7.08 2.58
C LEU A 831 -26.52 7.16 1.07
N PRO A 832 -26.22 6.07 0.34
CA PRO A 832 -26.04 6.16 -1.13
C PRO A 832 -27.28 6.65 -1.89
N MET A 833 -28.47 6.55 -1.29
CA MET A 833 -29.72 7.04 -1.87
C MET A 833 -30.03 8.49 -1.50
N VAL A 834 -29.40 9.00 -0.44
CA VAL A 834 -29.73 10.26 0.23
C VAL A 834 -29.07 11.45 -0.47
N ASP A 835 -29.83 12.54 -0.65
CA ASP A 835 -29.33 13.83 -1.13
C ASP A 835 -28.91 14.76 0.02
N VAL A 836 -29.62 14.70 1.17
CA VAL A 836 -29.27 15.45 2.38
C VAL A 836 -29.55 14.60 3.62
N LEU A 837 -28.59 14.52 4.54
CA LEU A 837 -28.79 13.93 5.86
C LEU A 837 -29.06 15.02 6.90
N VAL A 838 -30.22 14.97 7.55
CA VAL A 838 -30.52 15.72 8.77
C VAL A 838 -30.10 14.86 9.96
N SER A 839 -29.16 15.34 10.77
CA SER A 839 -28.54 14.55 11.84
C SER A 839 -28.36 15.36 13.10
N ASN A 840 -28.37 14.70 14.26
CA ASN A 840 -28.03 15.38 15.50
C ASN A 840 -26.54 15.71 15.66
N GLY A 841 -25.70 15.25 14.73
CA GLY A 841 -24.26 15.50 14.77
C GLY A 841 -23.46 14.38 15.44
N GLY A 842 -24.02 13.19 15.62
CA GLY A 842 -23.25 12.05 16.12
C GLY A 842 -22.04 11.77 15.22
N TYR A 843 -20.84 11.74 15.80
CA TYR A 843 -19.58 11.67 15.03
C TYR A 843 -19.56 10.48 14.06
N GLY A 844 -19.98 9.28 14.49
CA GLY A 844 -20.07 8.11 13.61
C GLY A 844 -21.01 8.30 12.41
N ALA A 845 -22.15 8.97 12.58
CA ALA A 845 -23.08 9.23 11.49
C ALA A 845 -22.51 10.21 10.47
N VAL A 846 -21.88 11.27 10.95
CA VAL A 846 -21.17 12.27 10.13
C VAL A 846 -20.06 11.62 9.31
N GLN A 847 -19.26 10.76 9.95
CA GLN A 847 -18.17 10.02 9.31
C GLN A 847 -18.67 9.12 8.15
N HIS A 848 -19.82 8.46 8.34
CA HIS A 848 -20.44 7.65 7.29
C HIS A 848 -20.97 8.50 6.12
N ALA A 849 -21.61 9.63 6.41
CA ALA A 849 -22.11 10.56 5.38
C ALA A 849 -20.97 11.13 4.53
N LEU A 850 -19.91 11.61 5.17
CA LEU A 850 -18.75 12.17 4.48
C LEU A 850 -18.03 11.16 3.59
N ARG A 851 -17.87 9.91 4.06
CA ARG A 851 -17.29 8.82 3.27
C ARG A 851 -18.07 8.54 1.98
N ILE A 852 -19.39 8.69 2.00
CA ILE A 852 -20.25 8.43 0.84
C ILE A 852 -20.36 9.67 -0.05
N GLY A 853 -20.21 10.85 0.54
CA GLY A 853 -20.35 12.12 -0.16
C GLY A 853 -21.71 12.77 0.03
N VAL A 854 -22.38 12.53 1.18
CA VAL A 854 -23.70 13.08 1.48
C VAL A 854 -23.59 14.36 2.29
N PRO A 855 -24.09 15.51 1.80
CA PRO A 855 -24.11 16.75 2.56
C PRO A 855 -25.17 16.73 3.66
N MET A 856 -25.02 17.59 4.66
CA MET A 856 -25.78 17.46 5.91
C MET A 856 -26.37 18.78 6.41
N VAL A 857 -27.47 18.65 7.16
CA VAL A 857 -27.94 19.66 8.10
C VAL A 857 -27.80 19.05 9.49
N VAL A 858 -27.04 19.71 10.36
CA VAL A 858 -26.73 19.17 11.69
C VAL A 858 -27.27 20.05 12.80
N ALA A 859 -27.84 19.43 13.82
CA ALA A 859 -28.47 20.12 14.93
C ALA A 859 -28.43 19.29 16.21
N GLY A 860 -27.71 19.74 17.23
CA GLY A 860 -27.58 18.99 18.47
C GLY A 860 -26.59 19.66 19.41
N SER A 861 -26.77 19.40 20.70
CA SER A 861 -25.87 19.84 21.77
C SER A 861 -25.57 18.67 22.71
N GLY A 862 -24.56 18.81 23.56
CA GLY A 862 -24.10 17.74 24.47
C GLY A 862 -23.20 16.71 23.80
N GLN A 863 -22.42 16.00 24.63
CA GLN A 863 -21.42 15.02 24.21
C GLN A 863 -20.41 15.62 23.21
N ASP A 864 -20.09 14.89 22.15
CA ASP A 864 -19.20 15.30 21.06
C ASP A 864 -19.95 16.00 19.90
N LYS A 865 -21.28 16.19 20.01
CA LYS A 865 -22.11 16.69 18.91
C LYS A 865 -21.82 18.15 18.58
N ALA A 866 -21.66 18.99 19.60
CA ALA A 866 -21.45 20.43 19.40
C ALA A 866 -20.18 20.69 18.56
N ILE A 867 -19.07 20.04 18.91
CA ILE A 867 -17.81 20.17 18.16
C ILE A 867 -17.87 19.48 16.79
N THR A 868 -18.56 18.33 16.68
CA THR A 868 -18.78 17.68 15.39
C THR A 868 -19.57 18.59 14.45
N ASN A 869 -20.61 19.26 14.95
CA ASN A 869 -21.42 20.20 14.17
C ASN A 869 -20.60 21.40 13.70
N THR A 870 -19.71 21.91 14.55
CA THR A 870 -18.75 22.95 14.16
C THR A 870 -17.78 22.46 13.09
N LEU A 871 -17.29 21.22 13.14
CA LEU A 871 -16.43 20.64 12.09
C LEU A 871 -17.16 20.52 10.75
N VAL A 872 -18.45 20.13 10.76
CA VAL A 872 -19.30 20.09 9.56
C VAL A 872 -19.40 21.47 8.93
N GLU A 873 -19.66 22.50 9.73
CA GLU A 873 -19.73 23.88 9.24
C GLU A 873 -18.37 24.38 8.76
N TRP A 874 -17.30 24.17 9.53
CA TRP A 874 -15.93 24.60 9.24
C TRP A 874 -15.40 24.06 7.92
N THR A 875 -15.67 22.79 7.65
CA THR A 875 -15.23 22.12 6.41
C THR A 875 -16.10 22.44 5.21
N GLY A 876 -17.24 23.12 5.43
CA GLY A 876 -18.23 23.39 4.40
C GLY A 876 -19.01 22.14 3.98
N ALA A 877 -19.06 21.12 4.83
CA ALA A 877 -19.74 19.84 4.55
C ALA A 877 -21.26 19.90 4.79
N GLY A 878 -21.75 20.97 5.43
CA GLY A 878 -23.15 21.12 5.76
C GLY A 878 -23.45 22.42 6.50
N ILE A 879 -24.69 22.54 6.95
CA ILE A 879 -25.18 23.68 7.75
C ILE A 879 -25.39 23.23 9.20
N ASN A 880 -24.81 23.94 10.15
CA ASN A 880 -25.03 23.77 11.58
C ASN A 880 -26.16 24.70 12.05
N LEU A 881 -27.21 24.15 12.67
CA LEU A 881 -28.34 24.91 13.19
C LEU A 881 -28.11 25.49 14.60
N GLU A 882 -26.99 25.15 15.25
CA GLU A 882 -26.57 25.68 16.56
C GLU A 882 -27.65 25.55 17.66
N SER A 883 -28.52 24.55 17.54
CA SER A 883 -29.60 24.29 18.49
C SER A 883 -29.83 22.80 18.66
N ARG A 884 -30.18 22.39 19.88
CA ARG A 884 -30.68 21.04 20.18
C ARG A 884 -32.10 20.81 19.70
N LYS A 885 -32.92 21.87 19.71
CA LYS A 885 -34.33 21.88 19.29
C LYS A 885 -34.52 22.94 18.22
N PRO A 886 -34.01 22.73 17.00
CA PRO A 886 -34.18 23.69 15.92
C PRO A 886 -35.67 23.86 15.58
N GLY A 887 -36.11 25.09 15.34
CA GLY A 887 -37.47 25.36 14.87
C GLY A 887 -37.71 24.82 13.46
N VAL A 888 -38.95 24.40 13.19
CA VAL A 888 -39.41 23.84 11.90
C VAL A 888 -38.97 24.68 10.70
N GLN A 889 -39.10 26.01 10.77
CA GLN A 889 -38.71 26.90 9.68
C GLN A 889 -37.19 26.91 9.43
N ASN A 890 -36.38 26.80 10.48
CA ASN A 890 -34.92 26.77 10.34
C ASN A 890 -34.45 25.48 9.66
N ILE A 891 -35.06 24.33 10.01
CA ILE A 891 -34.82 23.06 9.34
C ILE A 891 -35.20 23.16 7.86
N ARG A 892 -36.41 23.67 7.57
CA ARG A 892 -36.93 23.84 6.20
C ARG A 892 -35.97 24.68 5.35
N ASN A 893 -35.52 25.82 5.88
CA ASN A 893 -34.59 26.72 5.19
C ASN A 893 -33.21 26.08 4.98
N ALA A 894 -32.66 25.39 5.99
CA ALA A 894 -31.34 24.78 5.90
C ALA A 894 -31.33 23.60 4.92
N VAL A 895 -32.36 22.75 4.91
CA VAL A 895 -32.47 21.65 3.94
C VAL A 895 -32.55 22.19 2.52
N ALA A 896 -33.35 23.24 2.28
CA ALA A 896 -33.39 23.90 0.97
C ALA A 896 -32.02 24.47 0.57
N ALA A 897 -31.36 25.19 1.49
CA ALA A 897 -30.05 25.77 1.23
C ALA A 897 -28.97 24.73 0.91
N VAL A 898 -28.99 23.55 1.55
CA VAL A 898 -28.05 22.46 1.23
C VAL A 898 -28.36 21.84 -0.14
N LEU A 899 -29.64 21.64 -0.46
CA LEU A 899 -30.05 21.09 -1.76
C LEU A 899 -29.64 21.99 -2.94
N ASP A 900 -29.73 23.30 -2.76
CA ASP A 900 -29.49 24.30 -3.80
C ASP A 900 -28.02 24.78 -3.89
N ASN A 901 -27.16 24.42 -2.93
CA ASN A 901 -25.77 24.86 -2.88
C ASN A 901 -24.79 23.81 -3.44
N ASP A 902 -24.41 23.96 -4.70
CA ASP A 902 -23.43 23.08 -5.34
C ASP A 902 -22.02 23.18 -4.73
N GLY A 903 -21.69 24.29 -4.06
CA GLY A 903 -20.43 24.44 -3.34
C GLY A 903 -20.29 23.46 -2.18
N ILE A 904 -21.37 23.25 -1.41
CA ILE A 904 -21.40 22.24 -0.33
C ILE A 904 -21.21 20.84 -0.92
N LYS A 905 -21.90 20.51 -2.01
CA LYS A 905 -21.75 19.20 -2.69
C LYS A 905 -20.32 18.97 -3.17
N GLN A 906 -19.67 19.98 -3.75
CA GLN A 906 -18.26 19.89 -4.17
C GLN A 906 -17.31 19.66 -2.99
N LYS A 907 -17.52 20.36 -1.86
CA LYS A 907 -16.71 20.18 -0.65
C LYS A 907 -16.85 18.77 -0.07
N VAL A 908 -18.08 18.28 0.03
CA VAL A 908 -18.35 16.92 0.51
C VAL A 908 -17.80 15.86 -0.44
N SER A 909 -17.88 16.07 -1.76
CA SER A 909 -17.26 15.18 -2.75
C SER A 909 -15.75 15.12 -2.59
N ALA A 910 -15.07 16.26 -2.37
CA ALA A 910 -13.63 16.30 -2.14
C ALA A 910 -13.23 15.56 -0.86
N LEU A 911 -14.01 15.71 0.22
CA LEU A 911 -13.82 14.92 1.45
C LEU A 911 -14.02 13.42 1.18
N SER A 912 -15.09 13.04 0.47
CA SER A 912 -15.35 11.64 0.09
C SER A 912 -14.20 11.02 -0.70
N GLU A 913 -13.61 11.76 -1.64
CA GLU A 913 -12.39 11.34 -2.36
C GLU A 913 -11.21 11.14 -1.40
N GLU A 914 -11.03 12.04 -0.41
CA GLU A 914 -10.00 11.87 0.62
C GLU A 914 -10.25 10.61 1.47
N TYR A 915 -11.48 10.37 1.94
CA TYR A 915 -11.85 9.13 2.63
C TYR A 915 -11.51 7.88 1.80
N GLY A 916 -11.63 7.95 0.47
CA GLY A 916 -11.25 6.88 -0.45
C GLY A 916 -9.77 6.47 -0.41
N ASN A 917 -8.89 7.33 0.12
CA ASN A 917 -7.45 7.05 0.27
C ASN A 917 -7.11 6.26 1.54
N TYR A 918 -8.05 6.12 2.48
CA TYR A 918 -7.84 5.44 3.75
C TYR A 918 -8.48 4.05 3.77
N ASP A 919 -7.76 3.09 4.35
CA ASP A 919 -8.19 1.70 4.48
C ASP A 919 -7.87 1.20 5.89
N LEU A 920 -8.93 0.98 6.67
CA LEU A 920 -8.85 0.53 8.07
C LEU A 920 -7.94 -0.70 8.22
N SER A 921 -8.11 -1.71 7.36
CA SER A 921 -7.31 -2.95 7.41
C SER A 921 -5.82 -2.68 7.24
N LYS A 922 -5.45 -1.76 6.32
CA LYS A 922 -4.05 -1.40 6.08
C LYS A 922 -3.46 -0.61 7.23
N VAL A 923 -4.21 0.34 7.79
CA VAL A 923 -3.75 1.17 8.91
C VAL A 923 -3.54 0.32 10.16
N LEU A 924 -4.46 -0.60 10.45
CA LEU A 924 -4.35 -1.55 11.55
C LEU A 924 -3.15 -2.49 11.37
N ASP A 925 -3.04 -3.14 10.21
CA ASP A 925 -1.93 -4.07 9.94
C ASP A 925 -0.59 -3.35 10.02
N GLN A 926 -0.45 -2.18 9.40
CA GLN A 926 0.79 -1.41 9.44
C GLN A 926 1.15 -1.01 10.87
N SER A 927 0.17 -0.63 11.68
CA SER A 927 0.42 -0.23 13.08
C SER A 927 0.89 -1.41 13.93
N VAL A 928 0.26 -2.59 13.81
CA VAL A 928 0.74 -3.80 14.51
C VAL A 928 2.13 -4.19 14.03
N GLN A 929 2.38 -4.18 12.72
CA GLN A 929 3.67 -4.55 12.15
C GLN A 929 4.79 -3.59 12.58
N ASP A 930 4.52 -2.28 12.67
CA ASP A 930 5.48 -1.29 13.17
C ASP A 930 5.82 -1.57 14.65
N ILE A 931 4.80 -1.85 15.48
CA ILE A 931 4.98 -2.19 16.90
C ILE A 931 5.81 -3.47 17.07
N VAL A 932 5.52 -4.52 16.29
CA VAL A 932 6.28 -5.78 16.34
C VAL A 932 7.74 -5.53 15.96
N ARG A 933 8.02 -4.71 14.95
CA ARG A 933 9.38 -4.33 14.56
C ARG A 933 10.10 -3.59 15.69
N ASP A 934 9.45 -2.63 16.32
CA ASP A 934 10.01 -1.87 17.44
C ASP A 934 10.32 -2.76 18.65
N TRP A 935 9.44 -3.72 18.94
CA TRP A 935 9.64 -4.71 19.99
C TRP A 935 10.82 -5.63 19.72
N GLU A 936 10.91 -6.17 18.51
CA GLU A 936 12.04 -7.00 18.10
C GLU A 936 13.36 -6.22 18.14
N ALA A 937 13.33 -4.93 17.77
CA ALA A 937 14.50 -4.06 17.84
C ALA A 937 14.92 -3.79 19.29
N LYS A 938 13.96 -3.58 20.21
CA LYS A 938 14.25 -3.38 21.64
C LYS A 938 14.89 -4.62 22.27
N LYS A 939 14.41 -5.82 21.94
CA LYS A 939 15.00 -7.08 22.42
C LYS A 939 16.45 -7.34 21.99
N ARG A 940 16.89 -6.70 20.91
CA ARG A 940 18.25 -6.85 20.38
C ARG A 940 19.26 -5.90 21.02
N ARG A 941 18.78 -4.84 21.67
CA ARG A 941 19.58 -3.92 22.47
C ARG A 941 19.68 -4.46 23.89
#